data_AF-A0A239JY03-F1
#
_entry.id   AF-A0A239JY03-F1
#
_cell.length_a   1.000
_cell.length_b   1.000
_cell.length_c   1.000
_cell.angle_alpha   90.00
_cell.angle_beta   90.00
_cell.angle_gamma   90.00
#
_symmetry.space_group_name_H-M   'P 1'
#
loop_
_entity.id
_entity.type
_entity.pdbx_description
1 polymer ?
#
loop_
_entity_poly.entity_id
_entity_poly.type
_entity_poly.pdbx_seq_one_letter_code
_entity_poly.pdbx_strand_id
1 'polypeptide(L)'
;MLALVLMFPCLCLGQGESFSISTWGTHDGLPEMSVQGLAIEPRGGLYVGTSGGLCLFDGTYCKPLQNREMSKFPASNLTALFRARDQSVWVGTVGGGLLHITSDRVEVFDRRSGLEDPYVRAIFEDSRGHLWVGTEDGLFRRSGAAFQKIELPQDLGRQEVYALAEDAQKRLVVGGNELVYLDESESATPVSTEARVPFPLRSLLSTKDGRLLLGTLGGLFERSGETFNRLPIPHGDVEALCESADGAIWAGTIANGLWRLQRGKALQVLIGDDQPGHSILAMSADANGRLWIGTESGLSRIEPTDVHVIPSPVASVDRETLSISPRGTVLLVNSQVYRLDSAMPKVVPLPLPGNPKILNLLYASDRSVWVGTAGNGVFRLDSEGHTTQYASWARLKIAGNFPRGIAEGVNGDIWVASGFGLNRITAAGINQFDSLNGLPNRNVRTLHRDRNGCMWVGTDGGPAVYCGGHFVENRATQSLRGEEIWAMTEDANGTMWLGTRNHGIYAYREPELHHFSISDGLLSNFTCGLVADRNGTLWISSPEGLSSISIDQSLSESKNTDLVFARPHPLPRGAENLKFNAGRFPNAVVDDRGIVWFATSSGPVYVDPSQPTLTHAWDGPVPVITSVLADEAYLQRVSSVRVPPRSKLLTFTFGATYLGSEQDMLLAYRLRGADDKWASSAGAHQVEYRALPPGTYTFELRAYSRAQPDTWKDAHVSFVVPVVWYRSIWFYLLILPCVAAASLLLYMLHLQQIKGRFKLILEERTRLAREMHDTLIQGCNGVAMLLEAEASSRGLPGSSYLDIAREQLQATVADAREAVWNLRQTELESDLIIAALKNISTQASESFGIPVTVHHAAKLPKLPADAAHEILMIVREAVTNAGSHGHPRAIRIDAQHSEDYLSFRVCDDGVGFGVDAASAMGDDHYGILGMHERAAMIGANLEITSTPGAGACILLTLKMKS
;
A
#
# COMPACT_ATOMS: atom_id res chain seq x y z
N MET A 1 30.71 15.51 -57.06
CA MET A 1 29.98 15.54 -55.78
C MET A 1 28.58 15.01 -56.06
N LEU A 2 28.40 13.68 -55.99
CA LEU A 2 27.10 13.03 -56.11
C LEU A 2 26.39 13.15 -54.75
N ALA A 3 25.27 13.86 -54.71
CA ALA A 3 24.34 13.79 -53.59
C ALA A 3 23.65 12.41 -53.66
N LEU A 4 23.96 11.56 -52.70
CA LEU A 4 23.31 10.27 -52.52
C LEU A 4 21.83 10.54 -52.24
N VAL A 5 20.98 10.16 -53.19
CA VAL A 5 19.54 10.02 -53.00
C VAL A 5 19.36 8.94 -51.92
N LEU A 6 19.03 9.35 -50.70
CA LEU A 6 18.43 8.49 -49.69
C LEU A 6 17.08 8.02 -50.27
N MET A 7 17.11 6.89 -50.97
CA MET A 7 15.91 6.14 -51.30
C MET A 7 15.33 5.62 -49.98
N PHE A 8 14.41 6.39 -49.39
CA PHE A 8 13.41 5.82 -48.49
C PHE A 8 12.78 4.63 -49.24
N PRO A 9 12.73 3.43 -48.65
CA PRO A 9 12.05 2.32 -49.29
C PRO A 9 10.62 2.76 -49.58
N CYS A 10 10.26 2.61 -50.86
CA CYS A 10 8.93 2.82 -51.38
C CYS A 10 7.98 1.87 -50.63
N LEU A 11 7.41 2.32 -49.51
CA LEU A 11 6.27 1.64 -48.91
C LEU A 11 5.17 1.76 -49.97
N CYS A 12 4.77 0.63 -50.55
CA CYS A 12 3.43 0.54 -51.11
C CYS A 12 2.44 0.62 -49.93
N LEU A 13 1.15 0.82 -50.19
CA LEU A 13 0.07 0.43 -49.24
C LEU A 13 0.02 -1.11 -49.05
N GLY A 14 1.18 -1.77 -49.02
CA GLY A 14 1.34 -3.18 -48.77
C GLY A 14 1.73 -3.34 -47.31
N GLN A 15 0.76 -3.72 -46.49
CA GLN A 15 0.88 -4.67 -45.38
C GLN A 15 2.31 -4.79 -44.81
N GLY A 16 2.77 -3.75 -44.11
CA GLY A 16 3.99 -3.80 -43.33
C GLY A 16 3.64 -4.31 -41.94
N GLU A 17 4.26 -5.41 -41.52
CA GLU A 17 4.16 -5.86 -40.13
C GLU A 17 4.60 -4.73 -39.19
N SER A 18 3.78 -4.45 -38.19
CA SER A 18 4.04 -3.40 -37.21
C SER A 18 4.36 -4.04 -35.87
N PHE A 19 5.38 -3.52 -35.19
CA PHE A 19 5.85 -4.04 -33.91
C PHE A 19 5.81 -2.95 -32.86
N SER A 20 5.30 -3.31 -31.68
CA SER A 20 5.52 -2.58 -30.45
C SER A 20 6.84 -3.04 -29.83
N ILE A 21 7.61 -2.08 -29.30
CA ILE A 21 8.89 -2.36 -28.65
C ILE A 21 8.85 -1.78 -27.25
N SER A 22 9.15 -2.62 -26.27
CA SER A 22 9.31 -2.22 -24.87
C SER A 22 10.74 -2.48 -24.44
N THR A 23 11.34 -1.56 -23.69
CA THR A 23 12.73 -1.65 -23.26
C THR A 23 12.82 -1.52 -21.74
N TRP A 24 13.77 -2.24 -21.15
CA TRP A 24 14.05 -2.21 -19.71
C TRP A 24 15.55 -2.01 -19.49
N GLY A 25 15.89 -1.22 -18.47
CA GLY A 25 17.26 -0.89 -18.07
C GLY A 25 17.52 -1.15 -16.58
N THR A 26 18.65 -0.64 -16.07
CA THR A 26 19.02 -0.79 -14.65
C THR A 26 18.03 -0.14 -13.68
N HIS A 27 17.28 0.87 -14.13
CA HIS A 27 16.20 1.49 -13.35
C HIS A 27 15.03 0.53 -13.09
N ASP A 28 14.86 -0.49 -13.94
CA ASP A 28 13.83 -1.55 -13.82
C ASP A 28 14.35 -2.79 -13.07
N GLY A 29 15.51 -2.67 -12.42
CA GLY A 29 16.12 -3.74 -11.62
C GLY A 29 17.10 -4.65 -12.37
N LEU A 30 17.40 -4.38 -13.65
CA LEU A 30 18.47 -5.10 -14.34
C LEU A 30 19.80 -4.89 -13.59
N PRO A 31 20.58 -5.95 -13.31
CA PRO A 31 21.86 -5.79 -12.61
C PRO A 31 22.86 -4.93 -13.38
N GLU A 32 22.87 -5.04 -14.71
CA GLU A 32 23.70 -4.24 -15.64
C GLU A 32 22.97 -4.06 -16.97
N MET A 33 23.35 -3.08 -17.78
CA MET A 33 22.73 -2.82 -19.09
C MET A 33 23.07 -3.87 -20.15
N SER A 34 24.27 -4.46 -20.09
CA SER A 34 24.69 -5.44 -21.09
C SER A 34 24.08 -6.80 -20.82
N VAL A 35 23.06 -7.18 -21.60
CA VAL A 35 22.35 -8.45 -21.48
C VAL A 35 22.98 -9.49 -22.42
N GLN A 36 23.58 -10.53 -21.84
CA GLN A 36 24.40 -11.52 -22.53
C GLN A 36 23.68 -12.86 -22.76
N GLY A 37 22.59 -13.13 -22.04
CA GLY A 37 21.85 -14.37 -22.20
C GLY A 37 20.42 -14.28 -21.69
N LEU A 38 19.54 -15.07 -22.31
CA LEU A 38 18.11 -15.08 -22.03
C LEU A 38 17.59 -16.52 -22.01
N ALA A 39 16.78 -16.85 -21.00
CA ALA A 39 16.08 -18.15 -20.95
C ALA A 39 14.71 -18.00 -20.29
N ILE A 40 13.67 -18.50 -20.96
CA ILE A 40 12.29 -18.44 -20.43
C ILE A 40 12.16 -19.38 -19.22
N GLU A 41 11.65 -18.86 -18.11
CA GLU A 41 11.36 -19.63 -16.90
C GLU A 41 10.09 -20.49 -17.09
N PRO A 42 10.06 -21.73 -16.56
CA PRO A 42 8.88 -22.60 -16.61
C PRO A 42 7.60 -22.01 -15.99
N ARG A 43 7.73 -21.11 -15.01
CA ARG A 43 6.60 -20.45 -14.33
C ARG A 43 6.11 -19.19 -15.03
N GLY A 44 6.67 -18.86 -16.19
CA GLY A 44 6.26 -17.74 -17.02
C GLY A 44 7.06 -16.46 -16.82
N GLY A 45 8.19 -16.49 -16.09
CA GLY A 45 9.17 -15.41 -16.05
C GLY A 45 10.27 -15.56 -17.11
N LEU A 46 11.31 -14.72 -17.04
CA LEU A 46 12.46 -14.72 -17.94
C LEU A 46 13.75 -14.57 -17.12
N TYR A 47 14.65 -15.55 -17.18
CA TYR A 47 16.00 -15.38 -16.67
C TYR A 47 16.78 -14.48 -17.61
N VAL A 48 17.35 -13.42 -17.04
CA VAL A 48 18.15 -12.43 -17.76
C VAL A 48 19.55 -12.43 -17.17
N GLY A 49 20.51 -12.87 -17.97
CA GLY A 49 21.91 -12.83 -17.64
C GLY A 49 22.56 -11.57 -18.17
N THR A 50 23.19 -10.80 -17.30
CA THR A 50 23.93 -9.58 -17.65
C THR A 50 25.42 -9.75 -17.36
N SER A 51 26.24 -8.79 -17.79
CA SER A 51 27.65 -8.72 -17.41
C SER A 51 27.88 -8.61 -15.90
N GLY A 52 26.89 -8.12 -15.14
CA GLY A 52 26.98 -7.91 -13.69
C GLY A 52 26.27 -8.96 -12.84
N GLY A 53 25.52 -9.88 -13.44
CA GLY A 53 24.85 -10.96 -12.71
C GLY A 53 23.57 -11.49 -13.37
N LEU A 54 22.83 -12.29 -12.61
CA LEU A 54 21.60 -12.94 -13.07
C LEU A 54 20.38 -12.38 -12.33
N CYS A 55 19.31 -12.07 -13.06
CA CYS A 55 18.01 -11.74 -12.48
C CYS A 55 16.88 -12.56 -13.10
N LEU A 56 15.77 -12.65 -12.37
CA LEU A 56 14.51 -13.18 -12.87
C LEU A 56 13.56 -12.01 -13.14
N PHE A 57 13.25 -11.80 -14.40
CA PHE A 57 12.28 -10.82 -14.85
C PHE A 57 10.87 -11.41 -14.83
N ASP A 58 9.94 -10.75 -14.14
CA ASP A 58 8.57 -11.24 -13.97
C ASP A 58 7.55 -10.65 -14.96
N GLY A 59 8.01 -9.83 -15.90
CA GLY A 59 7.16 -9.04 -16.80
C GLY A 59 7.22 -7.54 -16.54
N THR A 60 7.56 -7.17 -15.31
CA THR A 60 7.50 -5.78 -14.82
C THR A 60 8.85 -5.33 -14.26
N TYR A 61 9.48 -6.19 -13.46
CA TYR A 61 10.69 -5.86 -12.72
C TYR A 61 11.69 -7.02 -12.75
N CYS A 62 12.97 -6.69 -12.87
CA CYS A 62 14.06 -7.65 -12.79
C CYS A 62 14.42 -7.88 -11.32
N LYS A 63 14.04 -9.03 -10.75
CA LYS A 63 14.43 -9.40 -9.39
C LYS A 63 15.84 -9.99 -9.40
N PRO A 64 16.85 -9.32 -8.81
CA PRO A 64 18.19 -9.89 -8.73
C PRO A 64 18.11 -11.20 -7.95
N LEU A 65 18.63 -12.27 -8.55
CA LEU A 65 18.78 -13.50 -7.80
C LEU A 65 19.97 -13.24 -6.86
N GLN A 66 19.73 -13.17 -5.56
CA GLN A 66 20.77 -13.08 -4.54
C GLN A 66 20.59 -14.26 -3.59
N ASN A 67 21.26 -15.36 -3.89
CA ASN A 67 21.36 -16.50 -2.98
C ASN A 67 22.70 -16.42 -2.24
N ARG A 68 22.76 -16.86 -0.98
CA ARG A 68 24.03 -17.05 -0.24
C ARG A 68 25.03 -17.91 -1.04
N GLU A 69 24.54 -18.87 -1.81
CA GLU A 69 25.39 -19.67 -2.70
C GLU A 69 25.89 -18.87 -3.92
N MET A 70 25.10 -17.92 -4.43
CA MET A 70 25.54 -17.02 -5.52
C MET A 70 26.50 -15.93 -5.05
N SER A 71 26.50 -15.57 -3.77
CA SER A 71 27.54 -14.69 -3.20
C SER A 71 28.94 -15.32 -3.16
N LYS A 72 29.05 -16.63 -3.38
CA LYS A 72 30.32 -17.34 -3.58
C LYS A 72 30.85 -17.23 -5.02
N PHE A 73 30.04 -16.70 -5.94
CA PHE A 73 30.43 -16.43 -7.32
C PHE A 73 30.90 -14.99 -7.43
N PRO A 74 32.20 -14.73 -7.69
CA PRO A 74 32.63 -13.40 -8.09
C PRO A 74 31.88 -13.06 -9.39
N ALA A 75 31.30 -11.86 -9.47
CA ALA A 75 30.53 -11.39 -10.62
C ALA A 75 31.28 -11.68 -11.93
N SER A 76 30.89 -12.75 -12.62
CA SER A 76 31.57 -13.27 -13.80
C SER A 76 30.61 -13.21 -14.96
N ASN A 77 31.03 -12.53 -16.04
CA ASN A 77 30.30 -12.39 -17.28
C ASN A 77 29.62 -13.70 -17.68
N LEU A 78 28.30 -13.67 -17.78
CA LEU A 78 27.50 -14.79 -18.27
C LEU A 78 27.65 -14.87 -19.79
N THR A 79 27.78 -16.08 -20.32
CA THR A 79 28.03 -16.31 -21.75
C THR A 79 26.89 -17.07 -22.43
N ALA A 80 26.23 -17.95 -21.69
CA ALA A 80 25.16 -18.79 -22.21
C ALA A 80 24.11 -19.06 -21.13
N LEU A 81 22.85 -19.07 -21.53
CA LEU A 81 21.70 -19.44 -20.71
C LEU A 81 20.88 -20.46 -21.47
N PHE A 82 20.68 -21.63 -20.89
CA PHE A 82 19.98 -22.74 -21.54
C PHE A 82 18.93 -23.35 -20.60
N ARG A 83 17.70 -23.49 -21.10
CA ARG A 83 16.62 -24.18 -20.38
C ARG A 83 16.63 -25.66 -20.76
N ALA A 84 16.85 -26.51 -19.77
CA ALA A 84 16.76 -27.96 -19.94
C ALA A 84 15.30 -28.45 -19.95
N ARG A 85 15.08 -29.67 -20.45
CA ARG A 85 13.76 -30.33 -20.56
C ARG A 85 13.11 -30.55 -19.21
N ASP A 86 13.92 -30.79 -18.18
CA ASP A 86 13.50 -30.93 -16.79
C ASP A 86 13.09 -29.60 -16.14
N GLN A 87 13.04 -28.51 -16.92
CA GLN A 87 12.64 -27.17 -16.49
C GLN A 87 13.69 -26.45 -15.64
N SER A 88 14.87 -27.04 -15.44
CA SER A 88 16.01 -26.37 -14.83
C SER A 88 16.74 -25.47 -15.83
N VAL A 89 17.57 -24.56 -15.31
CA VAL A 89 18.32 -23.62 -16.13
C VAL A 89 19.81 -23.81 -15.91
N TRP A 90 20.55 -23.90 -17.01
CA TRP A 90 22.00 -24.00 -17.05
C TRP A 90 22.60 -22.68 -17.47
N VAL A 91 23.65 -22.27 -16.77
CA VAL A 91 24.30 -20.97 -16.97
C VAL A 91 25.79 -21.15 -17.17
N GLY A 92 26.29 -20.73 -18.33
CA GLY A 92 27.70 -20.66 -18.65
C GLY A 92 28.31 -19.34 -18.20
N THR A 93 29.56 -19.40 -17.74
CA THR A 93 30.29 -18.23 -17.24
C THR A 93 31.66 -18.11 -17.90
N VAL A 94 32.21 -16.89 -17.89
CA VAL A 94 33.63 -16.64 -18.18
C VAL A 94 34.45 -16.98 -16.93
N GLY A 95 34.96 -18.22 -16.86
CA GLY A 95 35.97 -18.63 -15.86
C GLY A 95 35.42 -19.12 -14.51
N GLY A 96 34.11 -18.99 -14.25
CA GLY A 96 33.44 -19.53 -13.06
C GLY A 96 32.90 -20.95 -13.25
N GLY A 97 33.05 -21.54 -14.44
CA GLY A 97 32.49 -22.84 -14.80
C GLY A 97 31.01 -22.77 -15.21
N LEU A 98 30.26 -23.83 -14.88
CA LEU A 98 28.87 -24.03 -15.26
C LEU A 98 27.97 -24.07 -14.03
N LEU A 99 26.88 -23.33 -14.03
CA LEU A 99 25.88 -23.33 -12.95
C LEU A 99 24.64 -24.11 -13.39
N HIS A 100 24.04 -24.83 -12.45
CA HIS A 100 22.75 -25.49 -12.61
C HIS A 100 21.76 -24.93 -11.59
N ILE A 101 20.76 -24.22 -12.08
CA ILE A 101 19.74 -23.56 -11.28
C ILE A 101 18.46 -24.39 -11.35
N THR A 102 18.03 -24.84 -10.18
CA THR A 102 16.76 -25.53 -9.97
C THR A 102 15.86 -24.67 -9.09
N SER A 103 14.61 -25.11 -8.85
CA SER A 103 13.65 -24.33 -8.06
C SER A 103 14.06 -24.12 -6.59
N ASP A 104 14.94 -24.96 -6.05
CA ASP A 104 15.32 -25.01 -4.63
C ASP A 104 16.81 -24.74 -4.37
N ARG A 105 17.69 -24.96 -5.37
CA ARG A 105 19.15 -24.84 -5.19
C ARG A 105 19.88 -24.39 -6.45
N VAL A 106 21.11 -23.93 -6.25
CA VAL A 106 22.09 -23.65 -7.30
C VAL A 106 23.29 -24.58 -7.10
N GLU A 107 23.61 -25.39 -8.09
CA GLU A 107 24.78 -26.27 -8.13
C GLU A 107 25.82 -25.74 -9.11
N VAL A 108 27.09 -26.12 -8.92
CA VAL A 108 28.25 -25.52 -9.57
C VAL A 108 29.17 -26.61 -10.04
N PHE A 109 29.55 -26.54 -11.31
CA PHE A 109 30.46 -27.47 -11.96
C PHE A 109 31.69 -26.73 -12.47
N ASP A 110 32.85 -27.11 -11.95
CA ASP A 110 34.16 -26.56 -12.26
C ASP A 110 35.14 -27.68 -12.65
N ARG A 111 36.45 -27.38 -12.66
CA ARG A 111 37.52 -28.36 -12.91
C ARG A 111 37.43 -29.61 -12.03
N ARG A 112 36.96 -29.49 -10.79
CA ARG A 112 36.83 -30.64 -9.87
C ARG A 112 35.70 -31.58 -10.29
N SER A 113 34.77 -31.08 -11.09
CA SER A 113 33.64 -31.83 -11.63
C SER A 113 33.93 -32.42 -13.01
N GLY A 114 35.18 -32.33 -13.51
CA GLY A 114 35.58 -32.83 -14.83
C GLY A 114 35.42 -31.82 -15.97
N LEU A 115 34.98 -30.59 -15.68
CA LEU A 115 34.96 -29.48 -16.64
C LEU A 115 36.32 -28.77 -16.61
N GLU A 116 37.30 -29.31 -17.33
CA GLU A 116 38.70 -28.87 -17.28
C GLU A 116 38.90 -27.40 -17.71
N ASP A 117 38.04 -26.92 -18.60
CA ASP A 117 38.00 -25.53 -19.03
C ASP A 117 36.76 -24.80 -18.45
N PRO A 118 36.96 -23.83 -17.55
CA PRO A 118 35.85 -23.10 -16.94
C PRO A 118 35.25 -22.00 -17.85
N TYR A 119 35.71 -21.84 -19.09
CA TYR A 119 35.17 -20.89 -20.08
C TYR A 119 34.07 -21.55 -20.92
N VAL A 120 32.85 -21.53 -20.43
CA VAL A 120 31.69 -22.11 -21.13
C VAL A 120 31.19 -21.15 -22.21
N ARG A 121 30.99 -21.62 -23.44
CA ARG A 121 30.49 -20.82 -24.58
C ARG A 121 29.11 -21.26 -25.07
N ALA A 122 28.86 -22.56 -25.07
CA ALA A 122 27.60 -23.12 -25.56
C ALA A 122 27.11 -24.23 -24.61
N ILE A 123 25.80 -24.30 -24.43
CA ILE A 123 25.13 -25.35 -23.65
C ILE A 123 23.96 -25.86 -24.49
N PHE A 124 23.84 -27.16 -24.62
CA PHE A 124 22.78 -27.78 -25.41
C PHE A 124 22.37 -29.13 -24.82
N GLU A 125 21.07 -29.43 -24.81
CA GLU A 125 20.53 -30.74 -24.46
C GLU A 125 19.92 -31.39 -25.69
N ASP A 126 20.43 -32.58 -26.06
CA ASP A 126 19.97 -33.30 -27.24
C ASP A 126 18.61 -34.00 -27.06
N SER A 127 18.11 -34.62 -28.12
CA SER A 127 16.84 -35.35 -28.07
C SER A 127 16.77 -36.50 -27.07
N ARG A 128 17.93 -36.98 -26.61
CA ARG A 128 18.10 -38.14 -25.75
C ARG A 128 18.30 -37.75 -24.29
N GLY A 129 18.43 -36.45 -24.01
CA GLY A 129 18.62 -35.91 -22.66
C GLY A 129 20.09 -35.84 -22.24
N HIS A 130 21.04 -35.95 -23.17
CA HIS A 130 22.44 -35.68 -22.85
C HIS A 130 22.70 -34.18 -22.87
N LEU A 131 23.35 -33.69 -21.81
CA LEU A 131 23.80 -32.31 -21.70
C LEU A 131 25.22 -32.17 -22.25
N TRP A 132 25.36 -31.30 -23.23
CA TRP A 132 26.60 -30.98 -23.93
C TRP A 132 27.02 -29.55 -23.60
N VAL A 133 28.33 -29.37 -23.38
CA VAL A 133 28.93 -28.11 -22.98
C VAL A 133 30.13 -27.84 -23.90
N GLY A 134 30.03 -26.76 -24.68
CA GLY A 134 31.13 -26.26 -25.50
C GLY A 134 31.97 -25.24 -24.74
N THR A 135 33.30 -25.39 -24.82
CA THR A 135 34.29 -24.53 -24.15
C THR A 135 35.36 -24.06 -25.15
N GLU A 136 36.37 -23.29 -24.70
CA GLU A 136 37.52 -22.95 -25.55
C GLU A 136 38.46 -24.14 -25.78
N ASP A 137 38.45 -25.12 -24.87
CA ASP A 137 39.31 -26.31 -24.93
C ASP A 137 38.62 -27.58 -25.47
N GLY A 138 37.35 -27.50 -25.88
CA GLY A 138 36.64 -28.64 -26.48
C GLY A 138 35.19 -28.80 -26.07
N LEU A 139 34.65 -29.97 -26.44
CA LEU A 139 33.31 -30.41 -26.12
C LEU A 139 33.32 -31.34 -24.90
N PHE A 140 32.38 -31.10 -23.99
CA PHE A 140 32.17 -31.93 -22.80
C PHE A 140 30.74 -32.47 -22.78
N ARG A 141 30.57 -33.69 -22.30
CA ARG A 141 29.27 -34.30 -22.04
C ARG A 141 29.10 -34.60 -20.56
N ARG A 142 27.92 -34.35 -20.01
CA ARG A 142 27.57 -34.77 -18.66
C ARG A 142 27.43 -36.29 -18.58
N SER A 143 28.16 -36.91 -17.66
CA SER A 143 28.09 -38.32 -17.31
C SER A 143 27.84 -38.45 -15.80
N GLY A 144 26.56 -38.63 -15.43
CA GLY A 144 26.14 -38.61 -14.02
C GLY A 144 26.36 -37.25 -13.35
N ALA A 145 27.21 -37.21 -12.33
CA ALA A 145 27.55 -36.00 -11.56
C ALA A 145 28.80 -35.26 -12.09
N ALA A 146 29.48 -35.79 -13.11
CA ALA A 146 30.70 -35.22 -13.66
C ALA A 146 30.57 -34.92 -15.16
N PHE A 147 31.55 -34.19 -15.70
CA PHE A 147 31.72 -33.93 -17.12
C PHE A 147 32.90 -34.73 -17.67
N GLN A 148 32.73 -35.25 -18.89
CA GLN A 148 33.76 -35.97 -19.62
C GLN A 148 34.06 -35.23 -20.92
N LYS A 149 35.35 -35.01 -21.21
CA LYS A 149 35.81 -34.43 -22.47
C LYS A 149 35.61 -35.44 -23.61
N ILE A 150 35.10 -34.95 -24.73
CA ILE A 150 34.83 -35.75 -25.93
C ILE A 150 35.94 -35.45 -26.93
N GLU A 151 36.59 -36.49 -27.44
CA GLU A 151 37.68 -36.33 -28.39
C GLU A 151 37.13 -35.96 -29.77
N LEU A 152 37.40 -34.72 -30.18
CA LEU A 152 37.15 -34.29 -31.56
C LEU A 152 38.39 -34.55 -32.44
N PRO A 153 38.24 -34.72 -33.76
CA PRO A 153 39.35 -35.00 -34.68
C PRO A 153 40.43 -33.90 -34.61
N GLN A 154 41.70 -34.29 -34.41
CA GLN A 154 42.82 -33.35 -34.21
C GLN A 154 43.21 -32.56 -35.46
N ASP A 155 42.85 -33.08 -36.63
CA ASP A 155 43.03 -32.49 -37.96
C ASP A 155 42.19 -31.23 -38.20
N LEU A 156 41.26 -30.90 -37.29
CA LEU A 156 40.38 -29.72 -37.35
C LEU A 156 40.92 -28.49 -36.61
N GLY A 157 42.13 -28.53 -36.04
CA GLY A 157 42.78 -27.40 -35.37
C GLY A 157 42.34 -27.18 -33.92
N ARG A 158 42.43 -25.94 -33.40
CA ARG A 158 41.96 -25.60 -32.05
C ARG A 158 40.47 -25.94 -31.91
N GLN A 159 40.12 -26.73 -30.89
CA GLN A 159 38.79 -27.29 -30.67
C GLN A 159 37.86 -26.33 -29.90
N GLU A 160 37.87 -25.06 -30.26
CA GLU A 160 36.95 -24.09 -29.68
C GLU A 160 35.54 -24.41 -30.16
N VAL A 161 34.60 -24.61 -29.23
CA VAL A 161 33.21 -24.90 -29.54
C VAL A 161 32.38 -23.64 -29.29
N TYR A 162 31.94 -23.01 -30.38
CA TYR A 162 31.17 -21.76 -30.36
C TYR A 162 29.67 -21.98 -30.25
N ALA A 163 29.15 -22.99 -30.95
CA ALA A 163 27.71 -23.25 -31.01
C ALA A 163 27.41 -24.75 -31.14
N LEU A 164 26.24 -25.14 -30.63
CA LEU A 164 25.74 -26.51 -30.64
C LEU A 164 24.28 -26.51 -31.12
N ALA A 165 23.92 -27.46 -31.96
CA ALA A 165 22.53 -27.67 -32.39
C ALA A 165 22.29 -29.16 -32.69
N GLU A 166 21.03 -29.58 -32.77
CA GLU A 166 20.65 -30.92 -33.24
C GLU A 166 20.02 -30.81 -34.63
N ASP A 167 20.47 -31.65 -35.56
CA ASP A 167 19.89 -31.68 -36.91
C ASP A 167 18.55 -32.44 -36.98
N ALA A 168 17.91 -32.42 -38.14
CA ALA A 168 16.65 -33.15 -38.37
C ALA A 168 16.79 -34.69 -38.20
N GLN A 169 18.01 -35.23 -38.31
CA GLN A 169 18.34 -36.64 -38.14
C GLN A 169 18.75 -36.99 -36.69
N LYS A 170 18.61 -36.05 -35.74
CA LYS A 170 18.95 -36.26 -34.32
C LYS A 170 20.44 -36.52 -34.07
N ARG A 171 21.30 -35.95 -34.92
CA ARG A 171 22.74 -35.89 -34.73
C ARG A 171 23.11 -34.54 -34.14
N LEU A 172 24.07 -34.53 -33.22
CA LEU A 172 24.60 -33.30 -32.65
C LEU A 172 25.53 -32.64 -33.67
N VAL A 173 25.28 -31.38 -33.97
CA VAL A 173 26.13 -30.54 -34.80
C VAL A 173 26.97 -29.66 -33.88
N VAL A 174 28.28 -29.86 -33.95
CA VAL A 174 29.28 -29.10 -33.20
C VAL A 174 29.88 -28.05 -34.12
N GLY A 175 29.69 -26.78 -33.75
CA GLY A 175 30.20 -25.64 -34.47
C GLY A 175 31.41 -25.03 -33.79
N GLY A 176 32.57 -25.21 -34.42
CA GLY A 176 33.83 -24.56 -34.06
C GLY A 176 34.39 -23.77 -35.23
N ASN A 177 35.71 -23.93 -35.48
CA ASN A 177 36.34 -23.46 -36.72
C ASN A 177 35.80 -24.20 -37.97
N GLU A 178 35.35 -25.43 -37.78
CA GLU A 178 34.66 -26.25 -38.77
C GLU A 178 33.37 -26.82 -38.13
N LEU A 179 32.51 -27.39 -38.97
CA LEU A 179 31.28 -28.05 -38.52
C LEU A 179 31.46 -29.57 -38.50
N VAL A 180 31.07 -30.21 -37.39
CA VAL A 180 31.19 -31.66 -37.17
C VAL A 180 29.86 -32.25 -36.72
N TYR A 181 29.46 -33.38 -37.30
CA TYR A 181 28.39 -34.24 -36.77
C TYR A 181 28.98 -35.23 -35.78
N LEU A 182 28.38 -35.31 -34.60
CA LEU A 182 28.54 -36.41 -33.66
C LEU A 182 27.37 -37.36 -33.77
N ASP A 183 27.67 -38.62 -34.05
CA ASP A 183 26.71 -39.72 -34.07
C ASP A 183 26.50 -40.35 -32.68
N GLU A 184 25.71 -41.43 -32.62
CA GLU A 184 25.41 -42.12 -31.35
C GLU A 184 26.64 -42.76 -30.69
N SER A 185 27.66 -43.08 -31.47
CA SER A 185 28.91 -43.65 -30.98
C SER A 185 29.92 -42.59 -30.54
N GLU A 186 29.49 -41.31 -30.50
CA GLU A 186 30.35 -40.15 -30.27
C GLU A 186 31.47 -40.03 -31.33
N SER A 187 31.26 -40.65 -32.49
CA SER A 187 32.17 -40.54 -33.62
C SER A 187 31.91 -39.24 -34.37
N ALA A 188 32.96 -38.44 -34.49
CA ALA A 188 32.94 -37.14 -35.13
C ALA A 188 33.21 -37.27 -36.64
N THR A 189 32.30 -36.74 -37.45
CA THR A 189 32.45 -36.67 -38.92
C THR A 189 32.25 -35.24 -39.41
N PRO A 190 33.04 -34.75 -40.38
CA PRO A 190 32.86 -33.39 -40.89
C PRO A 190 31.49 -33.24 -41.56
N VAL A 191 30.85 -32.09 -41.34
CA VAL A 191 29.54 -31.78 -41.93
C VAL A 191 29.63 -31.61 -43.44
N SER A 192 30.75 -31.10 -43.94
CA SER A 192 31.05 -30.98 -45.36
C SER A 192 32.51 -31.36 -45.62
N THR A 193 32.74 -32.08 -46.71
CA THR A 193 34.08 -32.47 -47.17
C THR A 193 34.56 -31.63 -48.35
N GLU A 194 33.64 -30.97 -49.06
CA GLU A 194 33.94 -30.21 -50.28
C GLU A 194 34.07 -28.70 -50.03
N ALA A 195 33.29 -28.15 -49.09
CA ALA A 195 33.26 -26.73 -48.78
C ALA A 195 33.43 -26.48 -47.28
N ARG A 196 34.34 -25.57 -46.93
CA ARG A 196 34.54 -25.10 -45.55
C ARG A 196 33.52 -24.05 -45.18
N VAL A 197 33.32 -23.86 -43.88
CA VAL A 197 32.50 -22.75 -43.38
C VAL A 197 33.12 -21.43 -43.87
N PRO A 198 32.37 -20.54 -44.55
CA PRO A 198 32.97 -19.40 -45.25
C PRO A 198 33.62 -18.35 -44.33
N PHE A 199 33.13 -18.25 -43.08
CA PHE A 199 33.56 -17.29 -42.07
C PHE A 199 33.46 -17.93 -40.68
N PRO A 200 34.20 -17.44 -39.67
CA PRO A 200 34.10 -17.95 -38.30
C PRO A 200 32.65 -17.95 -37.80
N LEU A 201 32.26 -19.08 -37.21
CA LEU A 201 30.92 -19.32 -36.69
C LEU A 201 30.72 -18.58 -35.36
N ARG A 202 29.51 -18.04 -35.15
CA ARG A 202 29.07 -17.42 -33.90
C ARG A 202 27.85 -18.10 -33.31
N SER A 203 26.88 -18.42 -34.16
CA SER A 203 25.64 -19.08 -33.74
C SER A 203 25.21 -20.14 -34.75
N LEU A 204 24.46 -21.11 -34.27
CA LEU A 204 23.94 -22.22 -35.07
C LEU A 204 22.48 -22.44 -34.70
N LEU A 205 21.61 -22.58 -35.70
CA LEU A 205 20.18 -22.83 -35.50
C LEU A 205 19.73 -23.94 -36.45
N SER A 206 19.17 -25.01 -35.89
CA SER A 206 18.34 -25.93 -36.67
C SER A 206 16.89 -25.51 -36.58
N THR A 207 16.28 -25.23 -37.72
CA THR A 207 14.90 -24.79 -37.81
C THR A 207 13.93 -25.97 -37.73
N LYS A 208 12.66 -25.70 -37.40
CA LYS A 208 11.61 -26.73 -37.32
C LYS A 208 11.37 -27.46 -38.65
N ASP A 209 11.65 -26.82 -39.78
CA ASP A 209 11.58 -27.42 -41.11
C ASP A 209 12.86 -28.18 -41.53
N GLY A 210 13.83 -28.31 -40.61
CA GLY A 210 15.02 -29.14 -40.79
C GLY A 210 16.19 -28.47 -41.51
N ARG A 211 16.13 -27.16 -41.75
CA ARG A 211 17.26 -26.39 -42.28
C ARG A 211 18.30 -26.15 -41.18
N LEU A 212 19.56 -26.01 -41.60
CA LEU A 212 20.66 -25.65 -40.73
C LEU A 212 21.18 -24.26 -41.12
N LEU A 213 21.03 -23.31 -40.20
CA LEU A 213 21.41 -21.92 -40.38
C LEU A 213 22.65 -21.59 -39.55
N LEU A 214 23.58 -20.87 -40.16
CA LEU A 214 24.87 -20.51 -39.60
C LEU A 214 24.96 -18.98 -39.50
N GLY A 215 25.05 -18.47 -38.28
CA GLY A 215 25.42 -17.09 -38.00
C GLY A 215 26.94 -16.98 -37.97
N THR A 216 27.52 -16.11 -38.79
CA THR A 216 28.97 -15.97 -38.95
C THR A 216 29.39 -14.50 -38.92
N LEU A 217 30.70 -14.24 -38.86
CA LEU A 217 31.27 -12.89 -39.04
C LEU A 217 31.05 -12.30 -40.47
N GLY A 218 30.58 -13.11 -41.43
CA GLY A 218 30.30 -12.67 -42.80
C GLY A 218 28.82 -12.51 -43.13
N GLY A 219 27.93 -12.77 -42.17
CA GLY A 219 26.48 -12.79 -42.34
C GLY A 219 25.85 -14.15 -42.06
N LEU A 220 24.60 -14.30 -42.51
CA LEU A 220 23.79 -15.51 -42.33
C LEU A 220 23.90 -16.44 -43.54
N PHE A 221 24.17 -17.72 -43.27
CA PHE A 221 24.25 -18.77 -44.28
C PHE A 221 23.30 -19.92 -43.97
N GLU A 222 22.83 -20.59 -45.02
CA GLU A 222 22.03 -21.81 -44.97
C GLU A 222 22.83 -22.95 -45.61
N ARG A 223 22.88 -24.10 -44.93
CA ARG A 223 23.46 -25.32 -45.51
C ARG A 223 22.52 -25.89 -46.58
N SER A 224 23.05 -26.12 -47.77
CA SER A 224 22.36 -26.73 -48.90
C SER A 224 23.20 -27.86 -49.50
N GLY A 225 23.06 -29.07 -48.95
CA GLY A 225 23.95 -30.18 -49.28
C GLY A 225 25.35 -29.94 -48.70
N GLU A 226 26.40 -30.07 -49.52
CA GLU A 226 27.79 -29.79 -49.12
C GLU A 226 28.17 -28.30 -49.17
N THR A 227 27.30 -27.42 -49.69
CA THR A 227 27.60 -25.99 -49.84
C THR A 227 26.85 -25.11 -48.85
N PHE A 228 27.31 -23.86 -48.70
CA PHE A 228 26.73 -22.85 -47.83
C PHE A 228 26.21 -21.67 -48.66
N ASN A 229 24.90 -21.50 -48.71
CA ASN A 229 24.24 -20.42 -49.44
C ASN A 229 24.00 -19.24 -48.54
N ARG A 230 24.34 -18.03 -49.00
CA ARG A 230 24.12 -16.82 -48.22
C ARG A 230 22.66 -16.37 -48.27
N LEU A 231 22.10 -16.04 -47.11
CA LEU A 231 20.75 -15.49 -46.98
C LEU A 231 20.76 -13.95 -47.06
N PRO A 232 19.63 -13.30 -47.39
CA PRO A 232 19.58 -11.87 -47.77
C PRO A 232 19.66 -10.91 -46.56
N ILE A 233 20.59 -11.14 -45.64
CA ILE A 233 20.95 -10.24 -44.54
C ILE A 233 22.27 -9.55 -44.94
N PRO A 234 22.42 -8.22 -44.77
CA PRO A 234 23.64 -7.51 -45.14
C PRO A 234 24.90 -8.07 -44.48
N HIS A 235 26.06 -7.65 -44.97
CA HIS A 235 27.33 -8.01 -44.34
C HIS A 235 27.36 -7.49 -42.89
N GLY A 236 27.66 -8.37 -41.95
CA GLY A 236 27.72 -8.05 -40.52
C GLY A 236 27.81 -9.33 -39.69
N ASP A 237 28.31 -9.19 -38.48
CA ASP A 237 28.50 -10.31 -37.56
C ASP A 237 27.15 -10.74 -36.99
N VAL A 238 26.70 -11.95 -37.34
CA VAL A 238 25.44 -12.51 -36.84
C VAL A 238 25.73 -13.26 -35.55
N GLU A 239 25.49 -12.60 -34.41
CA GLU A 239 25.83 -13.12 -33.09
C GLU A 239 24.79 -14.10 -32.57
N ALA A 240 23.50 -13.83 -32.81
CA ALA A 240 22.41 -14.65 -32.30
C ALA A 240 21.40 -14.99 -33.40
N LEU A 241 20.81 -16.18 -33.32
CA LEU A 241 19.76 -16.65 -34.22
C LEU A 241 18.60 -17.21 -33.41
N CYS A 242 17.37 -16.96 -33.86
CA CYS A 242 16.16 -17.49 -33.25
C CYS A 242 15.07 -17.73 -34.30
N GLU A 243 14.28 -18.78 -34.15
CA GLU A 243 13.08 -19.01 -34.95
C GLU A 243 11.84 -18.67 -34.11
N SER A 244 10.99 -17.76 -34.61
CA SER A 244 9.73 -17.42 -33.95
C SER A 244 8.61 -18.42 -34.25
N ALA A 245 7.51 -18.34 -33.50
CA ALA A 245 6.37 -19.27 -33.63
C ALA A 245 5.71 -19.26 -35.03
N ASP A 246 5.80 -18.13 -35.75
CA ASP A 246 5.33 -17.94 -37.14
C ASP A 246 6.30 -18.46 -38.22
N GLY A 247 7.43 -19.07 -37.82
CA GLY A 247 8.46 -19.61 -38.71
C GLY A 247 9.38 -18.54 -39.33
N ALA A 248 9.31 -17.28 -38.87
CA ALA A 248 10.29 -16.27 -39.26
C ALA A 248 11.62 -16.52 -38.55
N ILE A 249 12.71 -16.22 -39.25
CA ILE A 249 14.06 -16.31 -38.70
C ILE A 249 14.51 -14.92 -38.29
N TRP A 250 14.89 -14.78 -37.03
CA TRP A 250 15.45 -13.57 -36.47
C TRP A 250 16.96 -13.72 -36.35
N ALA A 251 17.68 -12.70 -36.79
CA ALA A 251 19.13 -12.62 -36.74
C ALA A 251 19.54 -11.33 -36.04
N GLY A 252 20.16 -11.50 -34.87
CA GLY A 252 20.79 -10.42 -34.13
C GLY A 252 22.19 -10.18 -34.64
N THR A 253 22.54 -8.93 -34.92
CA THR A 253 23.86 -8.57 -35.43
C THR A 253 24.59 -7.62 -34.51
N ILE A 254 25.92 -7.63 -34.58
CA ILE A 254 26.76 -6.59 -33.95
C ILE A 254 26.75 -5.36 -34.85
N ALA A 255 26.50 -4.19 -34.26
CA ALA A 255 26.46 -2.87 -34.91
C ALA A 255 25.43 -2.68 -36.06
N ASN A 256 24.75 -3.72 -36.55
CA ASN A 256 23.75 -3.63 -37.62
C ASN A 256 22.32 -3.98 -37.15
N GLY A 257 22.12 -4.08 -35.83
CA GLY A 257 20.81 -4.27 -35.20
C GLY A 257 20.18 -5.63 -35.46
N LEU A 258 18.84 -5.65 -35.52
CA LEU A 258 18.05 -6.87 -35.63
C LEU A 258 17.46 -7.02 -37.03
N TRP A 259 17.45 -8.25 -37.54
CA TRP A 259 16.92 -8.60 -38.84
C TRP A 259 15.88 -9.69 -38.72
N ARG A 260 14.78 -9.56 -39.45
CA ARG A 260 13.75 -10.59 -39.60
C ARG A 260 13.71 -11.08 -41.04
N LEU A 261 13.87 -12.37 -41.23
CA LEU A 261 13.79 -13.06 -42.52
C LEU A 261 12.50 -13.88 -42.57
N GLN A 262 11.61 -13.54 -43.49
CA GLN A 262 10.39 -14.30 -43.73
C GLN A 262 10.07 -14.33 -45.23
N ARG A 263 9.69 -15.51 -45.75
CA ARG A 263 9.36 -15.71 -47.17
C ARG A 263 10.43 -15.17 -48.14
N GLY A 264 11.71 -15.31 -47.78
CA GLY A 264 12.85 -14.86 -48.60
C GLY A 264 13.09 -13.34 -48.60
N LYS A 265 12.35 -12.56 -47.79
CA LYS A 265 12.57 -11.12 -47.62
C LYS A 265 13.17 -10.85 -46.24
N ALA A 266 14.24 -10.06 -46.21
CA ALA A 266 14.81 -9.56 -44.98
C ALA A 266 14.32 -8.14 -44.70
N LEU A 267 13.87 -7.90 -43.48
CA LEU A 267 13.49 -6.61 -42.95
C LEU A 267 14.39 -6.28 -41.76
N GLN A 268 15.03 -5.11 -41.78
CA GLN A 268 15.73 -4.61 -40.61
C GLN A 268 14.70 -4.08 -39.61
N VAL A 269 14.72 -4.61 -38.40
CA VAL A 269 13.92 -4.11 -37.27
C VAL A 269 14.85 -3.26 -36.42
N LEU A 270 14.65 -1.96 -36.52
CA LEU A 270 15.41 -0.99 -35.71
C LEU A 270 14.92 -1.11 -34.24
N ILE A 271 15.79 -0.85 -33.27
CA ILE A 271 15.50 -0.83 -31.82
C ILE A 271 16.11 0.47 -31.29
N GLY A 272 15.33 1.37 -30.65
CA GLY A 272 15.85 2.66 -30.12
C GLY A 272 15.48 3.90 -30.96
N ASP A 273 16.36 4.90 -31.07
CA ASP A 273 16.21 6.01 -32.04
C ASP A 273 16.81 5.61 -33.41
N ASP A 274 16.65 6.42 -34.46
CA ASP A 274 16.89 6.15 -35.90
C ASP A 274 18.30 5.66 -36.33
N GLN A 275 19.15 5.18 -35.42
CA GLN A 275 20.40 4.48 -35.75
C GLN A 275 20.23 2.95 -35.65
N PRO A 276 20.81 2.17 -36.57
CA PRO A 276 21.05 0.74 -36.33
C PRO A 276 22.14 0.62 -35.25
N GLY A 277 21.76 0.84 -33.99
CA GLY A 277 22.73 1.30 -32.98
C GLY A 277 22.97 0.35 -31.81
N HIS A 278 22.29 -0.80 -31.75
CA HIS A 278 22.48 -1.74 -30.65
C HIS A 278 22.96 -3.09 -31.17
N SER A 279 24.07 -3.54 -30.59
CA SER A 279 24.54 -4.90 -30.76
C SER A 279 23.57 -5.86 -30.08
N ILE A 280 23.05 -6.83 -30.85
CA ILE A 280 22.16 -7.86 -30.32
C ILE A 280 23.01 -9.03 -29.84
N LEU A 281 23.02 -9.26 -28.53
CA LEU A 281 23.92 -10.20 -27.86
C LEU A 281 23.20 -11.52 -27.53
N ALA A 282 21.91 -11.45 -27.24
CA ALA A 282 21.09 -12.62 -26.91
C ALA A 282 19.70 -12.48 -27.49
N MET A 283 19.06 -13.60 -27.83
CA MET A 283 17.68 -13.64 -28.26
C MET A 283 16.96 -14.87 -27.71
N SER A 284 15.68 -14.70 -27.39
CA SER A 284 14.79 -15.81 -27.04
C SER A 284 13.39 -15.52 -27.53
N ALA A 285 12.82 -16.41 -28.33
CA ALA A 285 11.43 -16.32 -28.72
C ALA A 285 10.57 -17.11 -27.73
N ASP A 286 9.43 -16.53 -27.34
CA ASP A 286 8.43 -17.26 -26.57
C ASP A 286 7.47 -18.05 -27.46
N ALA A 287 6.69 -18.93 -26.84
CA ALA A 287 5.67 -19.72 -27.54
C ALA A 287 4.55 -18.86 -28.15
N ASN A 288 4.45 -17.59 -27.74
CA ASN A 288 3.46 -16.63 -28.19
C ASN A 288 3.98 -15.72 -29.32
N GLY A 289 5.13 -16.03 -29.92
CA GLY A 289 5.69 -15.26 -31.03
C GLY A 289 6.31 -13.92 -30.61
N ARG A 290 6.45 -13.65 -29.31
CA ARG A 290 7.21 -12.49 -28.82
C ARG A 290 8.69 -12.80 -28.91
N LEU A 291 9.46 -11.80 -29.28
CA LEU A 291 10.91 -11.89 -29.30
C LEU A 291 11.49 -11.06 -28.17
N TRP A 292 12.24 -11.71 -27.29
CA TRP A 292 13.08 -11.08 -26.30
C TRP A 292 14.48 -10.92 -26.86
N ILE A 293 15.04 -9.73 -26.72
CA ILE A 293 16.38 -9.39 -27.17
C ILE A 293 17.20 -8.79 -26.02
N GLY A 294 18.41 -9.30 -25.86
CA GLY A 294 19.43 -8.73 -25.02
C GLY A 294 20.34 -7.85 -25.86
N THR A 295 20.54 -6.62 -25.43
CA THR A 295 21.44 -5.67 -26.09
C THR A 295 22.53 -5.21 -25.13
N GLU A 296 23.51 -4.47 -25.65
CA GLU A 296 24.48 -3.76 -24.80
C GLU A 296 23.87 -2.63 -23.96
N SER A 297 22.63 -2.23 -24.25
CA SER A 297 21.93 -1.08 -23.65
C SER A 297 20.66 -1.47 -22.88
N GLY A 298 20.43 -2.77 -22.65
CA GLY A 298 19.30 -3.28 -21.87
C GLY A 298 18.58 -4.44 -22.53
N LEU A 299 17.46 -4.82 -21.91
CA LEU A 299 16.53 -5.83 -22.39
C LEU A 299 15.47 -5.17 -23.26
N SER A 300 15.03 -5.82 -24.33
CA SER A 300 13.85 -5.36 -25.07
C SER A 300 12.95 -6.52 -25.46
N ARG A 301 11.67 -6.22 -25.59
CA ARG A 301 10.64 -7.12 -26.08
C ARG A 301 10.05 -6.54 -27.35
N ILE A 302 9.92 -7.39 -28.35
CA ILE A 302 9.28 -7.09 -29.63
C ILE A 302 8.02 -7.93 -29.71
N GLU A 303 6.89 -7.23 -29.84
CA GLU A 303 5.56 -7.83 -29.91
C GLU A 303 4.82 -7.26 -31.12
N PRO A 304 4.28 -8.11 -32.00
CA PRO A 304 3.47 -7.65 -33.12
C PRO A 304 2.26 -6.84 -32.63
N THR A 305 1.90 -5.80 -33.38
CA THR A 305 0.71 -4.99 -33.13
C THR A 305 -0.18 -4.92 -34.37
N ASP A 306 -1.49 -4.85 -34.14
CA ASP A 306 -2.52 -4.61 -35.15
C ASP A 306 -2.74 -3.12 -35.44
N VAL A 307 -2.00 -2.26 -34.74
CA VAL A 307 -2.04 -0.82 -34.91
C VAL A 307 -1.01 -0.37 -35.94
N HIS A 308 -1.49 0.38 -36.93
CA HIS A 308 -0.66 0.97 -37.97
C HIS A 308 -0.74 2.49 -37.92
N VAL A 309 0.37 3.16 -38.23
CA VAL A 309 0.47 4.62 -38.27
C VAL A 309 0.82 5.03 -39.68
N ILE A 310 0.08 6.00 -40.23
CA ILE A 310 0.47 6.69 -41.46
C ILE A 310 1.18 7.98 -41.04
N PRO A 311 2.48 8.15 -41.34
CA PRO A 311 3.18 9.38 -41.01
C PRO A 311 2.47 10.60 -41.60
N SER A 312 2.31 11.64 -40.79
CA SER A 312 1.75 12.89 -41.29
C SER A 312 2.63 13.44 -42.43
N PRO A 313 2.04 13.90 -43.54
CA PRO A 313 2.78 14.52 -44.65
C PRO A 313 3.39 15.88 -44.27
N VAL A 314 3.01 16.44 -43.12
CA VAL A 314 3.50 17.73 -42.63
C VAL A 314 3.87 17.60 -41.14
N ALA A 315 5.01 18.18 -40.76
CA ALA A 315 5.38 18.32 -39.35
C ALA A 315 4.30 19.13 -38.62
N SER A 316 3.49 18.45 -37.82
CA SER A 316 2.22 18.98 -37.35
C SER A 316 2.38 19.69 -36.01
N VAL A 317 1.97 20.96 -35.95
CA VAL A 317 1.69 21.70 -34.69
C VAL A 317 0.17 21.70 -34.41
N ASP A 318 -0.64 21.14 -35.32
CA ASP A 318 -2.09 21.31 -35.36
C ASP A 318 -2.88 20.02 -35.12
N ARG A 319 -4.09 20.17 -34.55
CA ARG A 319 -5.00 19.04 -34.33
C ARG A 319 -5.62 18.59 -35.65
N GLU A 320 -5.16 17.45 -36.14
CA GLU A 320 -5.71 16.71 -37.27
C GLU A 320 -7.14 16.21 -37.00
N THR A 321 -7.96 16.15 -38.04
CA THR A 321 -9.27 15.47 -38.04
C THR A 321 -9.38 14.54 -39.24
N LEU A 322 -10.39 13.66 -39.23
CA LEU A 322 -10.69 12.75 -40.33
C LEU A 322 -11.95 13.22 -41.07
N SER A 323 -12.12 12.76 -42.30
CA SER A 323 -13.38 12.84 -43.04
C SER A 323 -13.51 11.63 -43.95
N ILE A 324 -14.74 11.22 -44.24
CA ILE A 324 -15.01 10.19 -45.24
C ILE A 324 -15.48 10.87 -46.53
N SER A 325 -14.88 10.49 -47.66
CA SER A 325 -15.33 10.93 -48.98
C SER A 325 -16.60 10.18 -49.41
N PRO A 326 -17.37 10.68 -50.40
CA PRO A 326 -18.58 9.97 -50.88
C PRO A 326 -18.31 8.57 -51.47
N ARG A 327 -17.04 8.22 -51.72
CA ARG A 327 -16.61 6.90 -52.21
C ARG A 327 -16.09 5.99 -51.09
N GLY A 328 -16.26 6.38 -49.82
CA GLY A 328 -15.81 5.59 -48.67
C GLY A 328 -14.33 5.75 -48.31
N THR A 329 -13.56 6.52 -49.08
CA THR A 329 -12.13 6.75 -48.78
C THR A 329 -11.97 7.74 -47.64
N VAL A 330 -11.10 7.42 -46.67
CA VAL A 330 -10.73 8.30 -45.56
C VAL A 330 -9.79 9.40 -46.04
N LEU A 331 -10.07 10.62 -45.59
CA LEU A 331 -9.29 11.82 -45.80
C LEU A 331 -8.73 12.30 -44.46
N LEU A 332 -7.46 12.67 -44.46
CA LEU A 332 -6.82 13.37 -43.36
C LEU A 332 -6.96 14.87 -43.57
N VAL A 333 -7.37 15.59 -42.53
CA VAL A 333 -7.52 17.04 -42.56
C VAL A 333 -6.53 17.64 -41.57
N ASN A 334 -5.48 18.27 -42.11
CA ASN A 334 -4.43 18.95 -41.35
C ASN A 334 -3.99 20.21 -42.09
N SER A 335 -4.68 21.34 -41.86
CA SER A 335 -4.54 22.62 -42.59
C SER A 335 -4.90 22.56 -44.08
N GLN A 336 -4.65 21.43 -44.73
CA GLN A 336 -5.10 21.00 -46.05
C GLN A 336 -5.82 19.66 -45.92
N VAL A 337 -6.33 19.16 -47.04
CA VAL A 337 -6.98 17.83 -47.11
C VAL A 337 -6.06 16.88 -47.86
N TYR A 338 -5.85 15.70 -47.30
CA TYR A 338 -5.02 14.64 -47.87
C TYR A 338 -5.85 13.37 -48.04
N ARG A 339 -5.71 12.71 -49.18
CA ARG A 339 -6.27 11.39 -49.44
C ARG A 339 -5.26 10.31 -49.06
N LEU A 340 -5.73 9.30 -48.32
CA LEU A 340 -4.91 8.21 -47.77
C LEU A 340 -4.93 6.94 -48.64
N ASP A 341 -5.11 7.09 -49.95
CA ASP A 341 -5.21 5.97 -50.92
C ASP A 341 -3.85 5.47 -51.45
N SER A 342 -2.74 6.04 -50.98
CA SER A 342 -1.37 5.57 -51.25
C SER A 342 -0.49 5.77 -50.02
N ALA A 343 0.66 5.09 -49.94
CA ALA A 343 1.58 5.19 -48.81
C ALA A 343 2.15 6.61 -48.61
N MET A 344 2.11 7.43 -49.67
CA MET A 344 2.31 8.87 -49.59
C MET A 344 0.93 9.54 -49.69
N PRO A 345 0.50 10.30 -48.65
CA PRO A 345 -0.75 11.06 -48.69
C PRO A 345 -0.75 12.07 -49.84
N LYS A 346 -1.84 12.12 -50.61
CA LYS A 346 -1.99 13.06 -51.74
C LYS A 346 -2.88 14.24 -51.38
N VAL A 347 -2.42 15.46 -51.64
CA VAL A 347 -3.22 16.67 -51.40
C VAL A 347 -4.46 16.69 -52.30
N VAL A 348 -5.61 16.99 -51.71
CA VAL A 348 -6.87 17.28 -52.39
C VAL A 348 -7.08 18.79 -52.37
N PRO A 349 -6.91 19.50 -53.50
CA PRO A 349 -7.08 20.94 -53.54
C PRO A 349 -8.56 21.31 -53.39
N LEU A 350 -8.85 22.29 -52.53
CA LEU A 350 -10.18 22.89 -52.38
C LEU A 350 -10.09 24.38 -52.76
N PRO A 351 -10.90 24.87 -53.73
CA PRO A 351 -10.83 26.25 -54.21
C PRO A 351 -11.49 27.22 -53.23
N LEU A 352 -10.84 27.47 -52.10
CA LEU A 352 -11.33 28.38 -51.06
C LEU A 352 -10.72 29.79 -51.19
N PRO A 353 -11.54 30.86 -51.08
CA PRO A 353 -11.04 32.22 -51.08
C PRO A 353 -10.03 32.46 -49.95
N GLY A 354 -8.83 32.95 -50.30
CA GLY A 354 -7.78 33.28 -49.33
C GLY A 354 -7.00 32.09 -48.75
N ASN A 355 -7.24 30.87 -49.25
CA ASN A 355 -6.57 29.63 -48.82
C ASN A 355 -6.50 29.45 -47.29
N PRO A 356 -7.64 29.49 -46.58
CA PRO A 356 -7.68 29.42 -45.14
C PRO A 356 -7.27 28.03 -44.65
N LYS A 357 -6.76 27.99 -43.43
CA LYS A 357 -6.41 26.74 -42.75
C LYS A 357 -7.65 25.92 -42.43
N ILE A 358 -7.70 24.69 -42.95
CA ILE A 358 -8.84 23.77 -42.82
C ILE A 358 -8.74 23.00 -41.50
N LEU A 359 -9.88 22.85 -40.79
CA LEU A 359 -9.98 22.18 -39.49
C LEU A 359 -10.82 20.90 -39.52
N ASN A 360 -11.86 20.86 -40.35
CA ASN A 360 -12.76 19.73 -40.54
C ASN A 360 -13.48 19.87 -41.89
N LEU A 361 -14.00 18.75 -42.37
CA LEU A 361 -14.65 18.63 -43.66
C LEU A 361 -15.87 17.73 -43.53
N LEU A 362 -16.95 18.07 -44.22
CA LEU A 362 -18.13 17.22 -44.36
C LEU A 362 -18.58 17.23 -45.83
N TYR A 363 -18.73 16.05 -46.42
CA TYR A 363 -19.46 15.87 -47.68
C TYR A 363 -20.93 15.64 -47.34
N ALA A 364 -21.79 16.60 -47.68
CA ALA A 364 -23.21 16.52 -47.41
C ALA A 364 -23.94 15.70 -48.50
N SER A 365 -25.13 15.20 -48.17
CA SER A 365 -25.96 14.38 -49.07
C SER A 365 -26.38 15.11 -50.36
N ASP A 366 -26.47 16.44 -50.33
CA ASP A 366 -26.75 17.32 -51.47
C ASP A 366 -25.54 17.51 -52.41
N ARG A 367 -24.46 16.75 -52.22
CA ARG A 367 -23.16 16.85 -52.92
C ARG A 367 -22.40 18.15 -52.67
N SER A 368 -22.83 18.98 -51.72
CA SER A 368 -22.04 20.12 -51.27
C SER A 368 -20.94 19.68 -50.30
N VAL A 369 -19.85 20.45 -50.27
CA VAL A 369 -18.73 20.26 -49.35
C VAL A 369 -18.74 21.40 -48.34
N TRP A 370 -18.85 21.05 -47.07
CA TRP A 370 -18.77 21.99 -45.96
C TRP A 370 -17.40 21.93 -45.33
N VAL A 371 -16.74 23.09 -45.25
CA VAL A 371 -15.36 23.21 -44.81
C VAL A 371 -15.29 24.14 -43.61
N GLY A 372 -14.89 23.60 -42.46
CA GLY A 372 -14.61 24.40 -41.28
C GLY A 372 -13.18 24.92 -41.30
N THR A 373 -13.01 26.20 -40.98
CA THR A 373 -11.72 26.91 -41.11
C THR A 373 -11.29 27.61 -39.84
N ALA A 374 -9.99 27.83 -39.67
CA ALA A 374 -9.48 28.64 -38.56
C ALA A 374 -9.67 30.13 -38.83
N GLY A 375 -10.66 30.74 -38.17
CA GLY A 375 -10.87 32.19 -38.15
C GLY A 375 -11.83 32.72 -39.23
N ASN A 376 -12.10 31.95 -40.28
CA ASN A 376 -13.03 32.33 -41.35
C ASN A 376 -14.42 31.67 -41.24
N GLY A 377 -14.68 30.92 -40.16
CA GLY A 377 -15.95 30.23 -39.95
C GLY A 377 -16.08 29.00 -40.84
N VAL A 378 -17.20 28.89 -41.55
CA VAL A 378 -17.53 27.73 -42.40
C VAL A 378 -17.76 28.18 -43.84
N PHE A 379 -17.20 27.46 -44.79
CA PHE A 379 -17.50 27.60 -46.21
C PHE A 379 -18.35 26.43 -46.69
N ARG A 380 -19.32 26.72 -47.56
CA ARG A 380 -20.04 25.71 -48.35
C ARG A 380 -19.60 25.85 -49.80
N LEU A 381 -19.09 24.79 -50.39
CA LEU A 381 -18.91 24.65 -51.83
C LEU A 381 -20.07 23.83 -52.38
N ASP A 382 -20.87 24.41 -53.26
CA ASP A 382 -21.91 23.65 -53.94
C ASP A 382 -21.35 22.76 -55.06
N SER A 383 -22.23 21.99 -55.71
CA SER A 383 -21.86 21.10 -56.82
C SER A 383 -21.36 21.82 -58.07
N GLU A 384 -21.62 23.12 -58.20
CA GLU A 384 -21.18 23.97 -59.31
C GLU A 384 -19.86 24.68 -59.01
N GLY A 385 -19.36 24.57 -57.76
CA GLY A 385 -18.12 25.18 -57.30
C GLY A 385 -18.29 26.58 -56.70
N HIS A 386 -19.53 27.08 -56.54
CA HIS A 386 -19.75 28.36 -55.88
C HIS A 386 -19.51 28.22 -54.38
N THR A 387 -18.82 29.21 -53.82
CA THR A 387 -18.45 29.24 -52.40
C THR A 387 -19.31 30.24 -51.64
N THR A 388 -19.98 29.77 -50.59
CA THR A 388 -20.75 30.60 -49.65
C THR A 388 -20.09 30.59 -48.27
N GLN A 389 -19.90 31.76 -47.67
CA GLN A 389 -19.24 31.90 -46.36
C GLN A 389 -20.24 32.18 -45.23
N TYR A 390 -20.05 31.48 -44.11
CA TYR A 390 -20.74 31.64 -42.85
C TYR A 390 -19.74 32.03 -41.76
N ALA A 391 -19.86 33.22 -41.19
CA ALA A 391 -18.97 33.70 -40.12
C ALA A 391 -19.67 34.76 -39.26
N SER A 392 -19.18 34.99 -38.04
CA SER A 392 -19.75 36.01 -37.13
C SER A 392 -19.80 37.43 -37.73
N TRP A 393 -18.85 37.75 -38.61
CA TRP A 393 -18.76 39.03 -39.31
C TRP A 393 -19.29 39.00 -40.75
N ALA A 394 -19.65 37.82 -41.27
CA ALA A 394 -20.20 37.69 -42.62
C ALA A 394 -21.70 38.05 -42.67
N ARG A 395 -22.25 38.11 -43.89
CA ARG A 395 -23.69 38.30 -44.11
C ARG A 395 -24.52 37.18 -43.47
N LEU A 396 -24.03 35.94 -43.58
CA LEU A 396 -24.64 34.75 -42.98
C LEU A 396 -23.95 34.47 -41.64
N LYS A 397 -24.59 34.92 -40.55
CA LYS A 397 -23.97 34.96 -39.22
C LYS A 397 -24.09 33.63 -38.47
N ILE A 398 -22.96 33.10 -38.03
CA ILE A 398 -22.85 31.95 -37.11
C ILE A 398 -22.08 32.33 -35.85
N ALA A 399 -22.36 31.63 -34.75
CA ALA A 399 -21.65 31.75 -33.48
C ALA A 399 -20.30 31.03 -33.54
N GLY A 400 -19.22 31.81 -33.43
CA GLY A 400 -17.84 31.34 -33.46
C GLY A 400 -17.25 31.20 -34.88
N ASN A 401 -15.95 31.47 -35.02
CA ASN A 401 -15.22 31.37 -36.29
C ASN A 401 -14.22 30.19 -36.33
N PHE A 402 -14.25 29.32 -35.31
CA PHE A 402 -13.39 28.15 -35.18
C PHE A 402 -14.27 26.92 -34.94
N PRO A 403 -14.92 26.39 -35.99
CA PRO A 403 -15.78 25.23 -35.87
C PRO A 403 -14.97 24.01 -35.40
N ARG A 404 -15.48 23.30 -34.40
CA ARG A 404 -14.87 22.06 -33.88
C ARG A 404 -15.24 20.85 -34.71
N GLY A 405 -16.41 20.88 -35.34
CA GLY A 405 -16.87 19.86 -36.27
C GLY A 405 -18.21 20.25 -36.90
N ILE A 406 -18.58 19.52 -37.94
CA ILE A 406 -19.78 19.76 -38.75
C ILE A 406 -20.48 18.40 -38.94
N ALA A 407 -21.79 18.38 -38.78
CA ALA A 407 -22.62 17.19 -38.97
C ALA A 407 -23.88 17.51 -39.80
N GLU A 408 -24.37 16.54 -40.56
CA GLU A 408 -25.62 16.65 -41.31
C GLU A 408 -26.77 15.99 -40.54
N GLY A 409 -27.87 16.71 -40.38
CA GLY A 409 -29.12 16.22 -39.80
C GLY A 409 -29.92 15.36 -40.78
N VAL A 410 -31.10 14.88 -40.37
CA VAL A 410 -31.92 13.99 -41.21
C VAL A 410 -32.58 14.70 -42.40
N ASN A 411 -32.80 16.02 -42.30
CA ASN A 411 -33.49 16.82 -43.31
C ASN A 411 -32.52 17.61 -44.22
N GLY A 412 -31.24 17.24 -44.25
CA GLY A 412 -30.19 17.98 -44.94
C GLY A 412 -29.79 19.29 -44.25
N ASP A 413 -30.24 19.50 -43.01
CA ASP A 413 -29.82 20.63 -42.18
C ASP A 413 -28.40 20.43 -41.67
N ILE A 414 -27.61 21.50 -41.64
CA ILE A 414 -26.18 21.43 -41.31
C ILE A 414 -25.94 22.00 -39.92
N TRP A 415 -25.35 21.18 -39.07
CA TRP A 415 -25.05 21.49 -37.69
C TRP A 415 -23.56 21.80 -37.55
N VAL A 416 -23.24 22.98 -37.02
CA VAL A 416 -21.87 23.46 -36.82
C VAL A 416 -21.64 23.68 -35.33
N ALA A 417 -20.81 22.83 -34.74
CA ALA A 417 -20.39 22.96 -33.34
C ALA A 417 -19.20 23.91 -33.20
N SER A 418 -19.22 24.76 -32.17
CA SER A 418 -18.08 25.61 -31.82
C SER A 418 -17.92 25.74 -30.31
N GLY A 419 -16.86 26.41 -29.87
CA GLY A 419 -16.69 26.77 -28.46
C GLY A 419 -17.66 27.85 -27.95
N PHE A 420 -18.47 28.43 -28.85
CA PHE A 420 -19.39 29.52 -28.57
C PHE A 420 -20.86 29.13 -28.74
N GLY A 421 -21.15 27.86 -29.06
CA GLY A 421 -22.50 27.35 -29.22
C GLY A 421 -22.64 26.35 -30.37
N LEU A 422 -23.89 26.04 -30.70
CA LEU A 422 -24.29 25.19 -31.81
C LEU A 422 -25.06 26.01 -32.84
N ASN A 423 -24.73 25.88 -34.11
CA ASN A 423 -25.46 26.52 -35.20
C ASN A 423 -26.16 25.45 -36.02
N ARG A 424 -27.43 25.68 -36.34
CA ARG A 424 -28.20 24.86 -37.28
C ARG A 424 -28.55 25.70 -38.51
N ILE A 425 -28.04 25.30 -39.66
CA ILE A 425 -28.22 25.97 -40.94
C ILE A 425 -29.25 25.18 -41.74
N THR A 426 -30.32 25.86 -42.11
CA THR A 426 -31.43 25.31 -42.89
C THR A 426 -31.72 26.20 -44.10
N ALA A 427 -32.55 25.73 -45.03
CA ALA A 427 -33.04 26.57 -46.12
C ALA A 427 -33.84 27.80 -45.63
N ALA A 428 -34.46 27.73 -44.44
CA ALA A 428 -35.23 28.82 -43.86
C ALA A 428 -34.35 29.87 -43.14
N GLY A 429 -33.12 29.53 -42.79
CA GLY A 429 -32.21 30.42 -42.06
C GLY A 429 -31.29 29.69 -41.09
N ILE A 430 -30.64 30.46 -40.20
CA ILE A 430 -29.67 29.98 -39.23
C ILE A 430 -30.25 30.12 -37.82
N ASN A 431 -30.35 29.01 -37.09
CA ASN A 431 -30.69 29.00 -35.66
C ASN A 431 -29.41 28.80 -34.84
N GLN A 432 -29.25 29.58 -33.77
CA GLN A 432 -28.08 29.50 -32.89
C GLN A 432 -28.53 29.05 -31.51
N PHE A 433 -27.83 28.08 -30.95
CA PHE A 433 -28.09 27.54 -29.62
C PHE A 433 -26.88 27.73 -28.70
N ASP A 434 -27.14 28.13 -27.47
CA ASP A 434 -26.21 28.35 -26.37
C ASP A 434 -26.86 27.93 -25.04
N SER A 435 -26.23 28.29 -23.91
CA SER A 435 -26.72 27.95 -22.58
C SER A 435 -28.04 28.65 -22.18
N LEU A 436 -28.44 29.71 -22.90
CA LEU A 436 -29.66 30.46 -22.62
C LEU A 436 -30.88 29.90 -23.37
N ASN A 437 -30.69 29.08 -24.40
CA ASN A 437 -31.77 28.65 -25.28
C ASN A 437 -31.77 27.13 -25.60
N GLY A 438 -31.24 26.32 -24.68
CA GLY A 438 -31.51 24.88 -24.64
C GLY A 438 -30.29 23.97 -24.49
N LEU A 439 -29.06 24.48 -24.64
CA LEU A 439 -27.87 23.66 -24.39
C LEU A 439 -27.47 23.67 -22.91
N PRO A 440 -26.98 22.54 -22.35
CA PRO A 440 -26.41 22.50 -21.00
C PRO A 440 -25.17 23.39 -20.85
N ASN A 441 -24.38 23.54 -21.92
CA ASN A 441 -23.20 24.40 -21.97
C ASN A 441 -22.95 24.88 -23.41
N ARG A 442 -22.46 26.11 -23.56
CA ARG A 442 -22.13 26.70 -24.88
C ARG A 442 -20.96 26.00 -25.59
N ASN A 443 -20.07 25.33 -24.85
CA ASN A 443 -18.90 24.69 -25.43
C ASN A 443 -19.27 23.29 -25.94
N VAL A 444 -19.55 23.21 -27.25
CA VAL A 444 -19.97 21.96 -27.89
C VAL A 444 -18.74 21.18 -28.34
N ARG A 445 -18.64 19.91 -27.96
CA ARG A 445 -17.46 19.07 -28.17
C ARG A 445 -17.62 18.05 -29.27
N THR A 446 -18.82 17.50 -29.43
CA THR A 446 -19.11 16.45 -30.41
C THR A 446 -20.60 16.45 -30.78
N LEU A 447 -20.90 15.93 -31.97
CA LEU A 447 -22.25 15.79 -32.51
C LEU A 447 -22.41 14.36 -33.03
N HIS A 448 -23.57 13.77 -32.79
CA HIS A 448 -23.91 12.47 -33.34
C HIS A 448 -25.38 12.45 -33.77
N ARG A 449 -25.66 12.07 -35.02
CA ARG A 449 -27.04 11.85 -35.48
C ARG A 449 -27.39 10.40 -35.22
N ASP A 450 -28.37 10.16 -34.34
CA ASP A 450 -28.83 8.80 -34.08
C ASP A 450 -29.70 8.25 -35.23
N ARG A 451 -29.98 6.95 -35.20
CA ARG A 451 -30.84 6.25 -36.17
C ARG A 451 -32.27 6.75 -36.22
N ASN A 452 -32.76 7.35 -35.14
CA ASN A 452 -34.10 7.95 -35.09
C ASN A 452 -34.13 9.36 -35.71
N GLY A 453 -32.98 9.88 -36.14
CA GLY A 453 -32.84 11.18 -36.77
C GLY A 453 -32.70 12.34 -35.78
N CYS A 454 -32.54 12.05 -34.49
CA CYS A 454 -32.25 13.06 -33.48
C CYS A 454 -30.77 13.42 -33.47
N MET A 455 -30.48 14.68 -33.18
CA MET A 455 -29.11 15.18 -33.04
C MET A 455 -28.72 15.17 -31.56
N TRP A 456 -27.80 14.28 -31.21
CA TRP A 456 -27.12 14.28 -29.93
C TRP A 456 -25.98 15.31 -29.94
N VAL A 457 -25.91 16.09 -28.88
CA VAL A 457 -24.96 17.18 -28.70
C VAL A 457 -24.19 16.96 -27.40
N GLY A 458 -22.89 16.70 -27.49
CA GLY A 458 -22.02 16.60 -26.32
C GLY A 458 -21.45 17.97 -25.97
N THR A 459 -21.59 18.39 -24.71
CA THR A 459 -21.11 19.68 -24.22
C THR A 459 -20.25 19.53 -22.96
N ASP A 460 -19.60 20.62 -22.53
CA ASP A 460 -18.89 20.68 -21.24
C ASP A 460 -19.84 20.68 -20.01
N GLY A 461 -21.16 20.53 -20.19
CA GLY A 461 -22.15 20.50 -19.10
C GLY A 461 -23.15 19.36 -19.20
N GLY A 462 -22.86 18.36 -20.02
CA GLY A 462 -23.69 17.18 -20.25
C GLY A 462 -24.15 17.04 -21.69
N PRO A 463 -24.82 15.93 -22.04
CA PRO A 463 -25.41 15.74 -23.34
C PRO A 463 -26.74 16.51 -23.47
N ALA A 464 -27.07 16.92 -24.70
CA ALA A 464 -28.38 17.42 -25.09
C ALA A 464 -28.88 16.63 -26.30
N VAL A 465 -30.19 16.41 -26.40
CA VAL A 465 -30.79 15.69 -27.53
C VAL A 465 -31.78 16.60 -28.22
N TYR A 466 -31.60 16.85 -29.51
CA TYR A 466 -32.53 17.64 -30.32
C TYR A 466 -33.32 16.72 -31.25
N CYS A 467 -34.61 16.56 -30.96
CA CYS A 467 -35.54 15.73 -31.72
C CYS A 467 -36.77 16.56 -32.12
N GLY A 468 -37.30 16.36 -33.32
CA GLY A 468 -38.59 16.96 -33.70
C GLY A 468 -38.66 18.50 -33.54
N GLY A 469 -37.53 19.20 -33.70
CA GLY A 469 -37.48 20.66 -33.62
C GLY A 469 -37.24 21.28 -32.23
N HIS A 470 -37.06 20.47 -31.19
CA HIS A 470 -36.84 20.95 -29.81
C HIS A 470 -35.85 20.05 -29.06
N PHE A 471 -35.34 20.53 -27.92
CA PHE A 471 -34.51 19.72 -27.02
C PHE A 471 -35.38 18.82 -26.15
N VAL A 472 -35.01 17.54 -26.05
CA VAL A 472 -35.70 16.51 -25.27
C VAL A 472 -34.87 16.14 -24.06
N GLU A 473 -35.52 15.99 -22.91
CA GLU A 473 -34.90 15.43 -21.71
C GLU A 473 -35.15 13.92 -21.64
N ASN A 474 -34.10 13.16 -21.32
CA ASN A 474 -34.16 11.74 -21.03
C ASN A 474 -33.25 11.40 -19.83
N ARG A 475 -33.17 10.11 -19.46
CA ARG A 475 -32.35 9.68 -18.31
C ARG A 475 -30.87 10.02 -18.48
N ALA A 476 -30.33 9.96 -19.70
CA ALA A 476 -28.93 10.33 -19.96
C ALA A 476 -28.70 11.84 -19.78
N THR A 477 -29.57 12.70 -20.33
CA THR A 477 -29.43 14.17 -20.16
C THR A 477 -29.63 14.62 -18.71
N GLN A 478 -30.44 13.88 -17.93
CA GLN A 478 -30.66 14.17 -16.51
C GLN A 478 -29.49 13.66 -15.63
N SER A 479 -29.06 12.41 -15.84
CA SER A 479 -28.04 11.77 -14.99
C SER A 479 -26.64 12.29 -15.26
N LEU A 480 -26.33 12.70 -16.49
CA LEU A 480 -25.01 13.16 -16.92
C LEU A 480 -24.91 14.69 -16.94
N ARG A 481 -25.76 15.38 -16.16
CA ARG A 481 -25.71 16.84 -16.06
C ARG A 481 -24.43 17.26 -15.34
N GLY A 482 -23.65 18.13 -15.98
CA GLY A 482 -22.34 18.57 -15.50
C GLY A 482 -21.17 17.72 -15.98
N GLU A 483 -21.42 16.60 -16.68
CA GLU A 483 -20.36 15.80 -17.30
C GLU A 483 -19.82 16.46 -18.57
N GLU A 484 -18.50 16.44 -18.77
CA GLU A 484 -17.91 16.85 -20.03
C GLU A 484 -17.98 15.70 -21.04
N ILE A 485 -18.84 15.81 -22.06
CA ILE A 485 -19.01 14.77 -23.09
C ILE A 485 -18.09 15.07 -24.27
N TRP A 486 -17.06 14.24 -24.48
CA TRP A 486 -16.01 14.49 -25.47
C TRP A 486 -16.16 13.67 -26.75
N ALA A 487 -16.76 12.48 -26.66
CA ALA A 487 -16.97 11.60 -27.80
C ALA A 487 -18.33 10.90 -27.68
N MET A 488 -18.96 10.61 -28.82
CA MET A 488 -20.24 9.90 -28.87
C MET A 488 -20.31 9.02 -30.11
N THR A 489 -20.93 7.86 -29.96
CA THR A 489 -21.20 6.94 -31.07
C THR A 489 -22.42 6.08 -30.75
N GLU A 490 -23.15 5.66 -31.79
CA GLU A 490 -24.25 4.71 -31.66
C GLU A 490 -23.80 3.34 -32.19
N ASP A 491 -24.08 2.28 -31.43
CA ASP A 491 -23.72 0.93 -31.84
C ASP A 491 -24.76 0.28 -32.78
N ALA A 492 -24.46 -0.94 -33.23
CA ALA A 492 -25.33 -1.71 -34.11
C ALA A 492 -26.71 -2.01 -33.49
N ASN A 493 -26.80 -2.04 -32.16
CA ASN A 493 -27.98 -2.39 -31.38
C ASN A 493 -28.78 -1.16 -30.91
N GLY A 494 -28.37 0.05 -31.30
CA GLY A 494 -29.04 1.31 -30.94
C GLY A 494 -28.69 1.84 -29.53
N THR A 495 -27.62 1.36 -28.92
CA THR A 495 -27.08 1.96 -27.68
C THR A 495 -26.30 3.22 -28.03
N MET A 496 -26.59 4.32 -27.34
CA MET A 496 -25.78 5.53 -27.42
C MET A 496 -24.64 5.44 -26.41
N TRP A 497 -23.41 5.46 -26.91
CA TRP A 497 -22.20 5.45 -26.09
C TRP A 497 -21.65 6.88 -25.95
N LEU A 498 -21.37 7.28 -24.72
CA LEU A 498 -20.98 8.64 -24.33
C LEU A 498 -19.63 8.58 -23.60
N GLY A 499 -18.58 9.07 -24.25
CA GLY A 499 -17.24 9.17 -23.67
C GLY A 499 -17.05 10.49 -22.93
N THR A 500 -16.56 10.42 -21.69
CA THR A 500 -16.35 11.60 -20.84
C THR A 500 -14.87 11.94 -20.68
N ARG A 501 -14.59 13.09 -20.04
CA ARG A 501 -13.22 13.51 -19.75
C ARG A 501 -12.56 12.75 -18.60
N ASN A 502 -13.31 12.48 -17.53
CA ASN A 502 -12.72 12.05 -16.25
C ASN A 502 -13.47 10.87 -15.60
N HIS A 503 -14.62 10.48 -16.13
CA HIS A 503 -15.47 9.47 -15.51
C HIS A 503 -15.68 8.27 -16.44
N GLY A 504 -14.87 8.07 -17.47
CA GLY A 504 -14.98 6.92 -18.35
C GLY A 504 -16.14 7.06 -19.35
N ILE A 505 -16.87 5.97 -19.55
CA ILE A 505 -17.85 5.83 -20.63
C ILE A 505 -19.21 5.44 -20.07
N TYR A 506 -20.26 5.99 -20.65
CA TYR A 506 -21.65 5.61 -20.36
C TYR A 506 -22.30 4.97 -21.60
N ALA A 507 -23.06 3.90 -21.37
CA ALA A 507 -23.88 3.26 -22.38
C ALA A 507 -25.36 3.51 -22.06
N TYR A 508 -26.06 4.20 -22.95
CA TYR A 508 -27.47 4.55 -22.79
C TYR A 508 -28.33 3.82 -23.80
N ARG A 509 -29.28 3.03 -23.30
CA ARG A 509 -30.39 2.47 -24.07
C ARG A 509 -31.63 2.54 -23.20
N GLU A 510 -32.60 3.36 -23.59
CA GLU A 510 -33.75 3.65 -22.74
C GLU A 510 -34.43 2.38 -22.20
N PRO A 511 -34.70 2.27 -20.89
CA PRO A 511 -34.46 3.24 -19.81
C PRO A 511 -33.10 3.06 -19.08
N GLU A 512 -32.25 2.16 -19.54
CA GLU A 512 -30.99 1.77 -18.89
C GLU A 512 -29.84 2.74 -19.21
N LEU A 513 -29.01 2.95 -18.19
CA LEU A 513 -27.78 3.73 -18.28
C LEU A 513 -26.70 2.98 -17.48
N HIS A 514 -25.74 2.41 -18.21
CA HIS A 514 -24.61 1.69 -17.63
C HIS A 514 -23.38 2.60 -17.63
N HIS A 515 -22.56 2.49 -16.59
CA HIS A 515 -21.36 3.28 -16.40
C HIS A 515 -20.15 2.35 -16.32
N PHE A 516 -19.08 2.74 -17.01
CA PHE A 516 -17.82 1.99 -17.05
C PHE A 516 -16.65 2.94 -16.79
N SER A 517 -15.77 2.54 -15.89
CA SER A 517 -14.60 3.28 -15.47
C SER A 517 -13.38 2.37 -15.29
N ILE A 518 -12.25 2.93 -14.88
CA ILE A 518 -11.04 2.16 -14.57
C ILE A 518 -11.29 1.12 -13.46
N SER A 519 -12.17 1.38 -12.48
CA SER A 519 -12.48 0.38 -11.44
C SER A 519 -13.23 -0.84 -11.98
N ASP A 520 -13.95 -0.64 -13.09
CA ASP A 520 -14.66 -1.72 -13.78
C ASP A 520 -13.74 -2.45 -14.77
N GLY A 521 -12.59 -1.88 -15.11
CA GLY A 521 -11.58 -2.50 -15.97
C GLY A 521 -11.27 -1.73 -17.26
N LEU A 522 -11.81 -0.53 -17.48
CA LEU A 522 -11.32 0.36 -18.55
C LEU A 522 -9.84 0.73 -18.33
N LEU A 523 -9.14 1.10 -19.41
CA LEU A 523 -7.73 1.52 -19.31
C LEU A 523 -7.56 3.00 -18.96
N SER A 524 -8.56 3.84 -19.27
CA SER A 524 -8.56 5.26 -18.98
C SER A 524 -9.98 5.76 -18.75
N ASN A 525 -10.12 6.74 -17.85
CA ASN A 525 -11.37 7.47 -17.66
C ASN A 525 -11.50 8.67 -18.62
N PHE A 526 -10.46 8.99 -19.40
CA PHE A 526 -10.49 10.05 -20.40
C PHE A 526 -10.66 9.47 -21.79
N THR A 527 -11.86 9.61 -22.35
CA THR A 527 -12.16 9.28 -23.74
C THR A 527 -11.91 10.47 -24.66
N CYS A 528 -10.88 10.38 -25.50
CA CYS A 528 -10.63 11.35 -26.57
C CYS A 528 -11.56 11.10 -27.77
N GLY A 529 -11.69 9.85 -28.21
CA GLY A 529 -12.47 9.44 -29.38
C GLY A 529 -13.13 8.09 -29.15
N LEU A 530 -14.28 7.89 -29.80
CA LEU A 530 -15.13 6.73 -29.58
C LEU A 530 -15.82 6.35 -30.88
N VAL A 531 -15.75 5.07 -31.27
CA VAL A 531 -16.44 4.58 -32.45
C VAL A 531 -16.83 3.11 -32.29
N ALA A 532 -18.08 2.77 -32.60
CA ALA A 532 -18.54 1.40 -32.68
C ALA A 532 -18.30 0.85 -34.10
N ASP A 533 -17.71 -0.33 -34.20
CA ASP A 533 -17.59 -1.03 -35.48
C ASP A 533 -18.83 -1.89 -35.79
N ARG A 534 -18.84 -2.49 -36.98
CA ARG A 534 -19.95 -3.34 -37.43
C ARG A 534 -19.95 -4.73 -36.80
N ASN A 535 -18.87 -5.10 -36.11
CA ASN A 535 -18.67 -6.42 -35.51
C ASN A 535 -19.05 -6.47 -34.02
N GLY A 536 -19.60 -5.38 -33.47
CA GLY A 536 -19.97 -5.31 -32.05
C GLY A 536 -18.80 -4.98 -31.13
N THR A 537 -17.75 -4.33 -31.64
CA THR A 537 -16.63 -3.83 -30.84
C THR A 537 -16.71 -2.31 -30.73
N LEU A 538 -16.54 -1.81 -29.51
CA LEU A 538 -16.40 -0.38 -29.24
C LEU A 538 -14.91 -0.04 -29.13
N TRP A 539 -14.45 0.85 -30.00
CA TRP A 539 -13.07 1.32 -30.04
C TRP A 539 -12.96 2.66 -29.32
N ILE A 540 -11.98 2.75 -28.42
CA ILE A 540 -11.82 3.83 -27.46
C ILE A 540 -10.39 4.36 -27.57
N SER A 541 -10.23 5.63 -27.92
CA SER A 541 -8.94 6.31 -27.81
C SER A 541 -8.90 7.19 -26.58
N SER A 542 -7.75 7.19 -25.92
CA SER A 542 -7.44 7.96 -24.71
C SER A 542 -6.08 8.65 -24.88
N PRO A 543 -5.70 9.61 -24.02
CA PRO A 543 -4.34 10.12 -24.01
C PRO A 543 -3.28 9.02 -23.77
N GLU A 544 -3.66 7.94 -23.10
CA GLU A 544 -2.78 6.82 -22.73
C GLU A 544 -2.63 5.76 -23.83
N GLY A 545 -3.49 5.76 -24.85
CA GLY A 545 -3.44 4.79 -25.95
C GLY A 545 -4.79 4.44 -26.56
N LEU A 546 -4.78 3.38 -27.37
CA LEU A 546 -5.95 2.80 -28.03
C LEU A 546 -6.40 1.53 -27.31
N SER A 547 -7.70 1.36 -27.15
CA SER A 547 -8.30 0.17 -26.55
C SER A 547 -9.62 -0.20 -27.20
N SER A 548 -10.08 -1.43 -26.98
CA SER A 548 -11.37 -1.91 -27.47
C SER A 548 -12.12 -2.73 -26.42
N ILE A 549 -13.45 -2.71 -26.45
CA ILE A 549 -14.31 -3.59 -25.63
C ILE A 549 -15.32 -4.30 -26.51
N SER A 550 -15.64 -5.56 -26.18
CA SER A 550 -16.80 -6.25 -26.74
C SER A 550 -18.08 -5.67 -26.15
N ILE A 551 -18.99 -5.19 -26.99
CA ILE A 551 -20.25 -4.56 -26.58
C ILE A 551 -21.16 -5.58 -25.91
N ASP A 552 -21.35 -6.74 -26.53
CA ASP A 552 -22.24 -7.79 -26.03
C ASP A 552 -21.77 -8.34 -24.68
N GLN A 553 -20.45 -8.53 -24.53
CA GLN A 553 -19.88 -8.97 -23.27
C GLN A 553 -20.09 -7.93 -22.15
N SER A 554 -19.87 -6.65 -22.45
CA SER A 554 -19.90 -5.57 -21.47
C SER A 554 -21.31 -5.31 -20.92
N LEU A 555 -22.34 -5.49 -21.75
CA LEU A 555 -23.74 -5.23 -21.43
C LEU A 555 -24.53 -6.48 -20.95
N SER A 556 -23.96 -7.68 -20.99
CA SER A 556 -24.65 -8.90 -20.56
C SER A 556 -24.88 -8.97 -19.04
N GLU A 557 -26.07 -9.43 -18.59
CA GLU A 557 -26.39 -9.62 -17.16
C GLU A 557 -25.83 -10.94 -16.59
N SER A 558 -25.53 -11.93 -17.44
CA SER A 558 -25.01 -13.24 -17.06
C SER A 558 -23.49 -13.21 -16.87
N LYS A 559 -22.98 -12.30 -16.04
CA LYS A 559 -21.53 -12.18 -15.85
C LYS A 559 -21.03 -13.16 -14.79
N ASN A 560 -19.94 -13.86 -15.10
CA ASN A 560 -19.13 -14.53 -14.07
C ASN A 560 -18.37 -13.51 -13.18
N THR A 561 -18.24 -12.25 -13.64
CA THR A 561 -17.57 -11.13 -12.95
C THR A 561 -18.21 -9.79 -13.32
N ASP A 562 -18.28 -8.82 -12.40
CA ASP A 562 -18.77 -7.45 -12.72
C ASP A 562 -17.76 -6.63 -13.58
N LEU A 563 -16.74 -7.27 -14.17
CA LEU A 563 -15.60 -6.61 -14.80
C LEU A 563 -15.79 -6.42 -16.33
N VAL A 564 -15.24 -5.33 -16.84
CA VAL A 564 -15.09 -4.98 -18.25
C VAL A 564 -13.66 -5.26 -18.69
N PHE A 565 -13.53 -6.03 -19.77
CA PHE A 565 -12.23 -6.41 -20.32
C PHE A 565 -11.87 -5.52 -21.51
N ALA A 566 -11.40 -4.31 -21.22
CA ALA A 566 -10.83 -3.43 -22.25
C ALA A 566 -9.50 -4.00 -22.76
N ARG A 567 -9.42 -4.35 -24.03
CA ARG A 567 -8.21 -4.86 -24.67
C ARG A 567 -7.33 -3.68 -25.11
N PRO A 568 -6.08 -3.57 -24.65
CA PRO A 568 -5.15 -2.57 -25.18
C PRO A 568 -4.72 -2.93 -26.60
N HIS A 569 -4.42 -1.90 -27.38
CA HIS A 569 -3.80 -2.01 -28.69
C HIS A 569 -2.49 -1.23 -28.68
N PRO A 570 -1.34 -1.88 -28.40
CA PRO A 570 -0.06 -1.22 -28.25
C PRO A 570 0.31 -0.44 -29.51
N LEU A 571 0.74 0.80 -29.34
CA LEU A 571 1.19 1.60 -30.48
C LEU A 571 2.48 1.02 -31.07
N PRO A 572 2.66 1.06 -32.40
CA PRO A 572 3.92 0.65 -33.01
C PRO A 572 5.04 1.62 -32.62
N ARG A 573 6.29 1.16 -32.73
CA ARG A 573 7.46 2.01 -32.47
C ARG A 573 7.43 3.30 -33.29
N GLY A 574 7.91 4.39 -32.70
CA GLY A 574 7.93 5.73 -33.30
C GLY A 574 6.62 6.49 -33.09
N ALA A 575 5.60 5.84 -32.53
CA ALA A 575 4.35 6.45 -32.12
C ALA A 575 4.23 6.57 -30.59
N GLU A 576 5.31 6.45 -29.81
CA GLU A 576 5.24 6.52 -28.34
C GLU A 576 4.78 7.91 -27.85
N ASN A 577 5.11 8.96 -28.59
CA ASN A 577 4.77 10.35 -28.26
C ASN A 577 3.51 10.85 -29.00
N LEU A 578 2.85 9.99 -29.76
CA LEU A 578 1.67 10.34 -30.51
C LEU A 578 0.51 10.60 -29.54
N LYS A 579 -0.19 11.71 -29.75
CA LYS A 579 -1.33 12.11 -28.92
C LYS A 579 -2.62 11.98 -29.70
N PHE A 580 -3.58 11.24 -29.17
CA PHE A 580 -4.93 11.20 -29.73
C PHE A 580 -5.60 12.56 -29.59
N ASN A 581 -6.16 13.07 -30.69
CA ASN A 581 -6.72 14.41 -30.70
C ASN A 581 -8.07 14.45 -30.00
N ALA A 582 -8.17 15.33 -29.01
CA ALA A 582 -9.40 15.60 -28.29
C ALA A 582 -9.99 16.97 -28.70
N GLY A 583 -11.32 17.06 -28.82
CA GLY A 583 -12.06 18.33 -28.92
C GLY A 583 -12.21 18.94 -30.32
N ARG A 584 -11.81 18.24 -31.38
CA ARG A 584 -12.29 18.42 -32.76
C ARG A 584 -12.81 17.09 -33.28
N PHE A 585 -13.79 17.11 -34.16
CA PHE A 585 -14.43 15.90 -34.68
C PHE A 585 -14.74 16.03 -36.18
N PRO A 586 -14.79 14.89 -36.92
CA PRO A 586 -14.58 13.53 -36.43
C PRO A 586 -13.09 13.22 -36.17
N ASN A 587 -12.83 12.59 -35.02
CA ASN A 587 -11.51 12.13 -34.61
C ASN A 587 -11.39 10.59 -34.60
N ALA A 588 -12.51 9.89 -34.76
CA ALA A 588 -12.59 8.45 -34.96
C ALA A 588 -13.65 8.15 -36.03
N VAL A 589 -13.33 7.28 -36.99
CA VAL A 589 -14.27 6.85 -38.05
C VAL A 589 -14.03 5.39 -38.44
N VAL A 590 -15.06 4.74 -38.99
CA VAL A 590 -14.93 3.41 -39.61
C VAL A 590 -15.17 3.57 -41.10
N ASP A 591 -14.26 3.05 -41.92
CA ASP A 591 -14.38 3.11 -43.38
C ASP A 591 -15.30 1.99 -43.93
N ASP A 592 -15.59 2.03 -45.23
CA ASP A 592 -16.50 1.04 -45.85
C ASP A 592 -15.96 -0.40 -45.83
N ARG A 593 -14.66 -0.58 -45.63
CA ARG A 593 -14.01 -1.90 -45.50
C ARG A 593 -14.05 -2.43 -44.06
N GLY A 594 -14.49 -1.62 -43.10
CA GLY A 594 -14.50 -1.95 -41.68
C GLY A 594 -13.20 -1.61 -40.95
N ILE A 595 -12.26 -0.89 -41.59
CA ILE A 595 -11.04 -0.42 -40.94
C ILE A 595 -11.39 0.77 -40.03
N VAL A 596 -10.86 0.74 -38.82
CA VAL A 596 -11.09 1.77 -37.80
C VAL A 596 -9.95 2.77 -37.83
N TRP A 597 -10.25 4.06 -37.88
CA TRP A 597 -9.28 5.15 -38.03
C TRP A 597 -9.41 6.16 -36.89
N PHE A 598 -8.28 6.66 -36.41
CA PHE A 598 -8.18 7.69 -35.38
C PHE A 598 -7.24 8.82 -35.79
N ALA A 599 -7.64 10.07 -35.57
CA ALA A 599 -6.79 11.25 -35.77
C ALA A 599 -5.89 11.51 -34.56
N THR A 600 -4.65 11.92 -34.85
CA THR A 600 -3.63 12.14 -33.82
C THR A 600 -2.79 13.39 -34.09
N SER A 601 -1.81 13.68 -33.24
CA SER A 601 -0.87 14.79 -33.45
C SER A 601 0.14 14.55 -34.58
N SER A 602 0.37 13.30 -34.99
CA SER A 602 1.53 12.90 -35.80
C SER A 602 1.17 12.04 -37.02
N GLY A 603 -0.10 12.07 -37.43
CA GLY A 603 -0.64 11.26 -38.52
C GLY A 603 -1.71 10.27 -38.03
N PRO A 604 -2.63 9.82 -38.91
CA PRO A 604 -3.72 8.97 -38.50
C PRO A 604 -3.24 7.56 -38.15
N VAL A 605 -3.85 7.01 -37.12
CA VAL A 605 -3.71 5.61 -36.70
C VAL A 605 -4.86 4.81 -37.28
N TYR A 606 -4.61 3.58 -37.71
CA TYR A 606 -5.68 2.66 -38.10
C TYR A 606 -5.46 1.24 -37.61
N VAL A 607 -6.57 0.53 -37.42
CA VAL A 607 -6.63 -0.89 -37.10
C VAL A 607 -7.55 -1.57 -38.09
N ASP A 608 -7.12 -2.72 -38.62
CA ASP A 608 -7.91 -3.57 -39.51
C ASP A 608 -8.44 -4.78 -38.72
N PRO A 609 -9.70 -4.77 -38.26
CA PRO A 609 -10.25 -5.84 -37.43
C PRO A 609 -10.41 -7.17 -38.19
N SER A 610 -10.30 -7.17 -39.51
CA SER A 610 -10.40 -8.38 -40.34
C SER A 610 -9.14 -9.23 -40.31
N GLN A 611 -8.01 -8.64 -39.90
CA GLN A 611 -6.76 -9.38 -39.78
C GLN A 611 -6.77 -10.19 -38.48
N PRO A 612 -6.41 -11.48 -38.53
CA PRO A 612 -6.29 -12.28 -37.33
C PRO A 612 -5.24 -11.62 -36.43
N THR A 613 -5.67 -11.14 -35.27
CA THR A 613 -4.71 -10.87 -34.20
C THR A 613 -4.04 -12.19 -33.87
N LEU A 614 -2.73 -12.18 -33.69
CA LEU A 614 -1.95 -13.38 -33.40
C LEU A 614 -2.43 -14.04 -32.09
N THR A 615 -3.46 -14.87 -32.18
CA THR A 615 -4.00 -15.67 -31.09
C THR A 615 -3.11 -16.89 -30.94
N HIS A 616 -2.03 -16.74 -30.19
CA HIS A 616 -1.15 -17.85 -29.88
C HIS A 616 -1.69 -18.68 -28.70
N ALA A 617 -1.28 -19.96 -28.65
CA ALA A 617 -1.61 -20.88 -27.56
C ALA A 617 -1.03 -20.33 -26.25
N TRP A 618 -1.91 -19.81 -25.42
CA TRP A 618 -1.60 -18.87 -24.36
C TRP A 618 -1.82 -19.52 -22.99
N ASP A 619 -0.78 -19.52 -22.13
CA ASP A 619 -0.89 -20.05 -20.76
C ASP A 619 -1.41 -19.01 -19.76
N GLY A 620 -1.36 -17.72 -20.10
CA GLY A 620 -1.85 -16.63 -19.26
C GLY A 620 -1.14 -16.30 -17.96
N PRO A 621 -1.45 -15.12 -17.38
CA PRO A 621 -0.73 -14.59 -16.23
C PRO A 621 -0.91 -15.51 -15.04
N VAL A 622 0.20 -15.83 -14.38
CA VAL A 622 0.20 -16.68 -13.20
C VAL A 622 0.12 -15.77 -11.96
N PRO A 623 -0.99 -15.76 -11.20
CA PRO A 623 -1.12 -14.91 -10.03
C PRO A 623 -0.11 -15.30 -8.96
N VAL A 624 0.57 -14.31 -8.37
CA VAL A 624 1.58 -14.51 -7.33
C VAL A 624 1.29 -13.59 -6.16
N ILE A 625 1.13 -14.17 -4.97
CA ILE A 625 1.10 -13.44 -3.71
C ILE A 625 2.54 -13.39 -3.18
N THR A 626 3.16 -12.22 -3.28
CA THR A 626 4.60 -12.01 -3.05
C THR A 626 4.91 -12.00 -1.56
N SER A 627 4.10 -11.30 -0.76
CA SER A 627 4.28 -11.21 0.67
C SER A 627 2.96 -10.93 1.39
N VAL A 628 2.92 -11.37 2.65
CA VAL A 628 1.89 -11.01 3.62
C VAL A 628 2.61 -10.46 4.84
N LEU A 629 2.36 -9.19 5.16
CA LEU A 629 2.96 -8.50 6.30
C LEU A 629 1.90 -8.29 7.37
N ALA A 630 2.24 -8.52 8.64
CA ALA A 630 1.44 -8.13 9.79
C ALA A 630 2.20 -7.07 10.59
N ASP A 631 1.66 -5.85 10.67
CA ASP A 631 2.33 -4.69 11.29
C ASP A 631 3.80 -4.55 10.84
N GLU A 632 4.04 -4.61 9.52
CA GLU A 632 5.36 -4.53 8.85
C GLU A 632 6.28 -5.76 9.03
N ALA A 633 5.87 -6.78 9.80
CA ALA A 633 6.63 -8.02 9.93
C ALA A 633 6.19 -9.09 8.91
N TYR A 634 7.15 -9.71 8.22
CA TYR A 634 6.90 -10.82 7.28
C TYR A 634 6.33 -12.05 7.96
N LEU A 635 5.19 -12.52 7.45
CA LEU A 635 4.62 -13.82 7.80
C LEU A 635 5.25 -14.87 6.86
N GLN A 636 6.25 -15.61 7.34
CA GLN A 636 6.95 -16.62 6.52
C GLN A 636 6.03 -17.72 5.99
N ARG A 637 6.39 -18.25 4.80
CA ARG A 637 5.78 -19.37 4.06
C ARG A 637 5.61 -20.64 4.91
N VAL A 638 4.45 -20.79 5.54
CA VAL A 638 3.93 -22.09 5.99
C VAL A 638 2.45 -22.13 5.64
N SER A 639 1.98 -23.28 5.18
CA SER A 639 0.64 -23.57 4.63
C SER A 639 -0.57 -23.20 5.51
N SER A 640 -0.36 -22.66 6.72
CA SER A 640 -1.39 -21.98 7.51
C SER A 640 -0.78 -20.79 8.25
N VAL A 641 -0.99 -19.58 7.74
CA VAL A 641 -0.46 -18.36 8.33
C VAL A 641 -1.32 -17.99 9.54
N ARG A 642 -0.77 -18.10 10.76
CA ARG A 642 -1.43 -17.59 11.97
C ARG A 642 -0.96 -16.17 12.23
N VAL A 643 -1.87 -15.22 12.16
CA VAL A 643 -1.57 -13.80 12.37
C VAL A 643 -1.26 -13.56 13.85
N PRO A 644 -0.20 -12.80 14.20
CA PRO A 644 0.12 -12.46 15.58
C PRO A 644 -1.09 -11.87 16.33
N PRO A 645 -1.31 -12.24 17.60
CA PRO A 645 -2.37 -11.62 18.38
C PRO A 645 -2.12 -10.11 18.50
N ARG A 646 -3.12 -9.28 18.14
CA ARG A 646 -3.11 -7.80 18.12
C ARG A 646 -2.61 -7.12 16.84
N SER A 647 -2.43 -7.85 15.74
CA SER A 647 -2.12 -7.22 14.46
C SER A 647 -3.16 -6.16 14.08
N LYS A 648 -2.73 -4.93 13.83
CA LYS A 648 -3.61 -3.81 13.47
C LYS A 648 -3.72 -3.65 11.96
N LEU A 649 -2.67 -4.02 11.24
CA LEU A 649 -2.56 -3.88 9.81
C LEU A 649 -2.08 -5.18 9.20
N LEU A 650 -2.83 -5.67 8.20
CA LEU A 650 -2.40 -6.74 7.31
C LEU A 650 -2.23 -6.17 5.93
N THR A 651 -1.04 -6.34 5.37
CA THR A 651 -0.68 -5.86 4.05
C THR A 651 -0.41 -7.06 3.15
N PHE A 652 -1.13 -7.13 2.03
CA PHE A 652 -0.92 -8.13 0.99
C PHE A 652 -0.25 -7.46 -0.19
N THR A 653 0.92 -7.94 -0.58
CA THR A 653 1.57 -7.57 -1.83
C THR A 653 1.39 -8.72 -2.81
N PHE A 654 0.83 -8.42 -3.97
CA PHE A 654 0.54 -9.41 -4.99
C PHE A 654 0.75 -8.84 -6.40
N GLY A 655 0.84 -9.73 -7.37
CA GLY A 655 0.92 -9.43 -8.78
C GLY A 655 0.65 -10.68 -9.61
N ALA A 656 1.19 -10.72 -10.81
CA ALA A 656 1.31 -11.96 -11.56
C ALA A 656 2.60 -11.97 -12.36
N THR A 657 3.06 -13.17 -12.68
CA THR A 657 4.16 -13.38 -13.60
C THR A 657 3.59 -13.50 -15.01
N TYR A 658 3.97 -12.58 -15.88
CA TYR A 658 3.49 -12.53 -17.26
C TYR A 658 4.45 -11.75 -18.16
N LEU A 659 5.02 -12.42 -19.15
CA LEU A 659 5.94 -11.80 -20.12
C LEU A 659 5.27 -10.90 -21.16
N GLY A 660 3.93 -10.82 -21.20
CA GLY A 660 3.24 -9.88 -22.09
C GLY A 660 3.11 -8.49 -21.50
N SER A 661 2.33 -7.63 -22.15
CA SER A 661 2.08 -6.30 -21.61
C SER A 661 1.33 -6.39 -20.29
N GLU A 662 1.73 -5.61 -19.28
CA GLU A 662 0.94 -5.47 -18.05
C GLU A 662 -0.50 -5.05 -18.34
N GLN A 663 -0.68 -4.25 -19.40
CA GLN A 663 -1.99 -3.79 -19.85
C GLN A 663 -2.87 -4.91 -20.40
N ASP A 664 -2.32 -6.07 -20.78
CA ASP A 664 -3.11 -7.22 -21.24
C ASP A 664 -3.69 -8.03 -20.08
N MET A 665 -3.20 -7.78 -18.86
CA MET A 665 -3.64 -8.47 -17.66
C MET A 665 -4.66 -7.64 -16.88
N LEU A 666 -5.55 -8.34 -16.18
CA LEU A 666 -6.38 -7.78 -15.13
C LEU A 666 -6.29 -8.65 -13.88
N LEU A 667 -5.99 -8.04 -12.74
CA LEU A 667 -6.03 -8.75 -11.45
C LEU A 667 -7.33 -8.43 -10.75
N ALA A 668 -7.99 -9.45 -10.22
CA ALA A 668 -9.12 -9.29 -9.31
C ALA A 668 -8.77 -9.91 -7.97
N TYR A 669 -9.07 -9.21 -6.88
CA TYR A 669 -8.81 -9.68 -5.53
C TYR A 669 -10.01 -9.44 -4.62
N ARG A 670 -10.11 -10.26 -3.57
CA ARG A 670 -11.03 -10.05 -2.45
C ARG A 670 -10.55 -10.79 -1.22
N LEU A 671 -10.92 -10.29 -0.05
CA LEU A 671 -10.76 -10.99 1.22
C LEU A 671 -12.08 -11.65 1.61
N ARG A 672 -12.22 -12.95 1.32
CA ARG A 672 -13.40 -13.72 1.72
C ARG A 672 -13.52 -13.73 3.24
N GLY A 673 -14.67 -13.26 3.74
CA GLY A 673 -14.94 -13.03 5.17
C GLY A 673 -14.94 -11.55 5.56
N ALA A 674 -14.46 -10.66 4.70
CA ALA A 674 -14.53 -9.20 4.87
C ALA A 674 -15.19 -8.50 3.67
N ASP A 675 -14.93 -8.96 2.45
CA ASP A 675 -15.44 -8.37 1.21
C ASP A 675 -16.53 -9.23 0.56
N ASP A 676 -17.58 -8.57 0.05
CA ASP A 676 -18.68 -9.21 -0.70
C ASP A 676 -18.44 -9.21 -2.22
N LYS A 677 -17.69 -8.21 -2.74
CA LYS A 677 -17.42 -8.02 -4.16
C LYS A 677 -15.93 -8.15 -4.48
N TRP A 678 -15.62 -8.44 -5.75
CA TRP A 678 -14.25 -8.40 -6.25
C TRP A 678 -13.83 -6.96 -6.52
N ALA A 679 -12.66 -6.57 -6.03
CA ALA A 679 -11.96 -5.38 -6.48
C ALA A 679 -11.01 -5.74 -7.63
N SER A 680 -10.70 -4.77 -8.49
CA SER A 680 -9.79 -4.96 -9.62
C SER A 680 -8.57 -4.04 -9.50
N SER A 681 -7.46 -4.45 -10.11
CA SER A 681 -6.25 -3.63 -10.24
C SER A 681 -5.57 -3.90 -11.58
N ALA A 682 -5.01 -2.85 -12.18
CA ALA A 682 -4.05 -2.97 -13.26
C ALA A 682 -2.67 -3.26 -12.65
N GLY A 683 -2.14 -4.47 -12.86
CA GLY A 683 -0.81 -4.84 -12.40
C GLY A 683 -0.66 -5.09 -10.89
N ALA A 684 0.61 -5.20 -10.46
CA ALA A 684 0.97 -5.52 -9.09
C ALA A 684 0.50 -4.44 -8.11
N HIS A 685 -0.06 -4.89 -6.98
CA HIS A 685 -0.73 -3.99 -6.05
C HIS A 685 -0.46 -4.39 -4.61
N GLN A 686 -0.60 -3.41 -3.73
CA GLN A 686 -0.52 -3.57 -2.30
C GLN A 686 -1.86 -3.18 -1.68
N VAL A 687 -2.47 -4.09 -0.94
CA VAL A 687 -3.77 -3.86 -0.28
C VAL A 687 -3.61 -3.99 1.23
N GLU A 688 -4.24 -3.07 1.95
CA GLU A 688 -4.19 -2.96 3.39
C GLU A 688 -5.55 -3.25 4.03
N TYR A 689 -5.60 -4.21 4.94
CA TYR A 689 -6.76 -4.48 5.79
C TYR A 689 -6.45 -4.07 7.23
N ARG A 690 -7.30 -3.22 7.80
CA ARG A 690 -7.11 -2.68 9.15
C ARG A 690 -8.06 -3.35 10.14
N ALA A 691 -7.51 -3.76 11.28
CA ALA A 691 -8.25 -4.26 12.44
C ALA A 691 -9.32 -5.31 12.13
N LEU A 692 -8.95 -6.35 11.35
CA LEU A 692 -9.85 -7.46 11.05
C LEU A 692 -10.36 -8.12 12.34
N PRO A 693 -11.68 -8.38 12.46
CA PRO A 693 -12.24 -9.17 13.55
C PRO A 693 -11.59 -10.57 13.67
N PRO A 694 -11.65 -11.22 14.85
CA PRO A 694 -11.25 -12.62 14.97
C PRO A 694 -12.10 -13.51 14.06
N GLY A 695 -11.47 -14.32 13.23
CA GLY A 695 -12.14 -15.08 12.19
C GLY A 695 -11.16 -15.84 11.29
N THR A 696 -11.71 -16.64 10.38
CA THR A 696 -10.96 -17.29 9.31
C THR A 696 -11.19 -16.49 8.04
N TYR A 697 -10.10 -16.13 7.37
CA TYR A 697 -10.14 -15.34 6.15
C TYR A 697 -9.35 -16.05 5.06
N THR A 698 -9.80 -15.88 3.82
CA THR A 698 -9.06 -16.33 2.64
C THR A 698 -8.91 -15.15 1.71
N PHE A 699 -7.67 -14.72 1.51
CA PHE A 699 -7.35 -13.76 0.47
C PHE A 699 -7.34 -14.50 -0.87
N GLU A 700 -8.27 -14.17 -1.76
CA GLU A 700 -8.41 -14.77 -3.08
C GLU A 700 -7.92 -13.78 -4.13
N LEU A 701 -7.03 -14.24 -5.02
CA LEU A 701 -6.48 -13.49 -6.13
C LEU A 701 -6.73 -14.26 -7.42
N ARG A 702 -7.18 -13.55 -8.45
CA ARG A 702 -7.34 -14.07 -9.80
C ARG A 702 -6.58 -13.21 -10.79
N ALA A 703 -5.92 -13.85 -11.73
CA ALA A 703 -5.32 -13.18 -12.87
C ALA A 703 -6.06 -13.58 -14.15
N TYR A 704 -6.57 -12.58 -14.84
CA TYR A 704 -7.25 -12.70 -16.12
C TYR A 704 -6.37 -12.12 -17.22
N SER A 705 -6.64 -12.53 -18.45
CA SER A 705 -6.28 -11.75 -19.61
C SER A 705 -7.47 -11.08 -20.22
N ARG A 706 -7.22 -9.87 -20.70
CA ARG A 706 -8.17 -9.10 -21.46
C ARG A 706 -8.44 -9.72 -22.84
N ALA A 707 -7.55 -10.58 -23.34
CA ALA A 707 -7.77 -11.34 -24.57
C ALA A 707 -8.63 -12.60 -24.36
N GLN A 708 -8.63 -13.17 -23.15
CA GLN A 708 -9.43 -14.35 -22.79
C GLN A 708 -10.14 -14.11 -21.46
N PRO A 709 -11.22 -13.33 -21.48
CA PRO A 709 -11.89 -12.90 -20.24
C PRO A 709 -12.60 -14.04 -19.50
N ASP A 710 -12.94 -15.13 -20.20
CA ASP A 710 -13.63 -16.29 -19.63
C ASP A 710 -12.69 -17.27 -18.91
N THR A 711 -11.37 -17.10 -19.04
CA THR A 711 -10.37 -17.98 -18.42
C THR A 711 -9.50 -17.19 -17.43
N TRP A 712 -9.22 -17.80 -16.28
CA TRP A 712 -8.35 -17.20 -15.27
C TRP A 712 -7.61 -18.27 -14.47
N LYS A 713 -6.51 -17.85 -13.85
CA LYS A 713 -5.79 -18.62 -12.84
C LYS A 713 -6.01 -18.01 -11.47
N ASP A 714 -6.03 -18.83 -10.43
CA ASP A 714 -6.24 -18.40 -9.05
C ASP A 714 -5.03 -18.64 -8.15
N ALA A 715 -4.87 -17.78 -7.16
CA ALA A 715 -3.98 -17.95 -6.03
C ALA A 715 -4.73 -17.54 -4.76
N HIS A 716 -4.50 -18.25 -3.67
CA HIS A 716 -5.15 -17.92 -2.41
C HIS A 716 -4.24 -18.17 -1.22
N VAL A 717 -4.43 -17.38 -0.16
CA VAL A 717 -3.78 -17.57 1.13
C VAL A 717 -4.86 -17.54 2.21
N SER A 718 -4.97 -18.64 2.96
CA SER A 718 -5.87 -18.74 4.10
C SER A 718 -5.12 -18.47 5.40
N PHE A 719 -5.72 -17.65 6.26
CA PHE A 719 -5.16 -17.28 7.56
C PHE A 719 -6.24 -17.14 8.62
N VAL A 720 -5.83 -17.22 9.89
CA VAL A 720 -6.72 -17.11 11.04
C VAL A 720 -6.29 -15.94 11.91
N VAL A 721 -7.22 -15.04 12.20
CA VAL A 721 -7.07 -13.99 13.20
C VAL A 721 -7.54 -14.56 14.55
N PRO A 722 -6.64 -14.79 15.52
CA PRO A 722 -6.99 -15.52 16.74
C PRO A 722 -7.93 -14.71 17.64
N VAL A 723 -8.87 -15.40 18.29
CA VAL A 723 -9.66 -14.84 19.39
C VAL A 723 -8.72 -14.62 20.58
N VAL A 724 -8.68 -13.39 21.08
CA VAL A 724 -7.92 -13.06 22.29
C VAL A 724 -8.66 -13.63 23.50
N TRP A 725 -8.14 -14.70 24.10
CA TRP A 725 -8.85 -15.51 25.11
C TRP A 725 -9.36 -14.73 26.34
N TYR A 726 -8.67 -13.69 26.78
CA TYR A 726 -9.11 -12.82 27.89
C TYR A 726 -10.26 -11.85 27.53
N ARG A 727 -10.67 -11.82 26.26
CA ARG A 727 -11.90 -11.13 25.81
C ARG A 727 -13.06 -12.10 25.59
N SER A 728 -12.88 -13.39 25.87
CA SER A 728 -13.95 -14.39 25.81
C SER A 728 -14.91 -14.24 26.98
N ILE A 729 -16.20 -14.52 26.75
CA ILE A 729 -17.24 -14.52 27.79
C ILE A 729 -16.85 -15.48 28.94
N TRP A 730 -16.21 -16.61 28.64
CA TRP A 730 -15.75 -17.58 29.63
C TRP A 730 -14.73 -17.03 30.62
N PHE A 731 -13.87 -16.10 30.17
CA PHE A 731 -12.90 -15.46 31.04
C PHE A 731 -13.59 -14.54 32.05
N TYR A 732 -14.58 -13.77 31.62
CA TYR A 732 -15.41 -12.96 32.52
C TYR A 732 -16.25 -13.83 33.46
N LEU A 733 -16.80 -14.95 32.97
CA LEU A 733 -17.53 -15.93 33.79
C LEU A 733 -16.64 -16.61 34.84
N LEU A 734 -15.32 -16.72 34.63
CA LEU A 734 -14.36 -17.24 35.62
C LEU A 734 -13.88 -16.16 36.59
N ILE A 735 -13.71 -14.92 36.14
CA ILE A 735 -13.27 -13.82 37.02
C ILE A 735 -14.37 -13.41 38.01
N LEU A 736 -15.62 -13.34 37.56
CA LEU A 736 -16.74 -12.91 38.41
C LEU A 736 -16.84 -13.72 39.72
N PRO A 737 -16.81 -15.07 39.72
CA PRO A 737 -16.84 -15.86 40.96
C PRO A 737 -15.54 -15.72 41.77
N CYS A 738 -14.37 -15.54 41.15
CA CYS A 738 -13.13 -15.29 41.88
C CYS A 738 -13.18 -13.94 42.63
N VAL A 739 -13.71 -12.90 42.00
CA VAL A 739 -13.91 -11.58 42.63
C VAL A 739 -14.98 -11.65 43.72
N ALA A 740 -16.07 -12.39 43.48
CA ALA A 740 -17.11 -12.61 44.49
C ALA A 740 -16.57 -13.40 45.69
N ALA A 741 -15.76 -14.45 45.47
CA ALA A 741 -15.12 -15.23 46.52
C ALA A 741 -14.08 -14.42 47.30
N ALA A 742 -13.26 -13.60 46.61
CA ALA A 742 -12.32 -12.69 47.26
C ALA A 742 -13.04 -11.63 48.10
N SER A 743 -14.16 -11.08 47.59
CA SER A 743 -14.99 -10.13 48.32
C SER A 743 -15.68 -10.80 49.53
N LEU A 744 -16.16 -12.03 49.36
CA LEU A 744 -16.73 -12.83 50.45
C LEU A 744 -15.68 -13.15 51.51
N LEU A 745 -14.45 -13.50 51.10
CA LEU A 745 -13.33 -13.77 52.00
C LEU A 745 -12.93 -12.50 52.78
N LEU A 746 -12.79 -11.37 52.09
CA LEU A 746 -12.53 -10.08 52.72
C LEU A 746 -13.66 -9.69 53.68
N TYR A 747 -14.91 -9.92 53.31
CA TYR A 747 -16.06 -9.69 54.18
C TYR A 747 -16.05 -10.61 55.41
N MET A 748 -15.70 -11.89 55.25
CA MET A 748 -15.55 -12.83 56.36
C MET A 748 -14.39 -12.44 57.29
N LEU A 749 -13.25 -12.01 56.76
CA LEU A 749 -12.12 -11.50 57.54
C LEU A 749 -12.48 -10.21 58.28
N HIS A 750 -13.22 -9.30 57.65
CA HIS A 750 -13.75 -8.10 58.28
C HIS A 750 -14.73 -8.43 59.42
N LEU A 751 -15.63 -9.39 59.22
CA LEU A 751 -16.53 -9.87 60.27
C LEU A 751 -15.78 -10.53 61.43
N GLN A 752 -14.69 -11.26 61.17
CA GLN A 752 -13.83 -11.80 62.24
C GLN A 752 -13.12 -10.70 63.02
N GLN A 753 -12.60 -9.67 62.35
CA GLN A 753 -12.01 -8.50 63.02
C GLN A 753 -13.04 -7.75 63.88
N ILE A 754 -14.26 -7.56 63.38
CA ILE A 754 -15.35 -6.94 64.13
C ILE A 754 -15.71 -7.77 65.38
N LYS A 755 -15.87 -9.08 65.24
CA LYS A 755 -16.18 -9.97 66.38
C LYS A 755 -15.07 -9.96 67.44
N GLY A 756 -13.81 -9.92 67.03
CA GLY A 756 -12.67 -9.79 67.96
C GLY A 756 -12.70 -8.48 68.74
N ARG A 757 -12.95 -7.36 68.06
CA ARG A 757 -13.08 -6.03 68.70
C ARG A 757 -14.29 -5.95 69.63
N PHE A 758 -15.42 -6.54 69.26
CA PHE A 758 -16.61 -6.60 70.11
C PHE A 758 -16.35 -7.39 71.39
N LYS A 759 -15.61 -8.51 71.31
CA LYS A 759 -15.27 -9.32 72.48
C LYS A 759 -14.36 -8.55 73.45
N LEU A 760 -13.35 -7.84 72.94
CA LEU A 760 -12.47 -7.00 73.75
C LEU A 760 -13.21 -5.83 74.41
N ILE A 761 -14.10 -5.16 73.69
CA ILE A 761 -14.93 -4.06 74.25
C ILE A 761 -15.88 -4.59 75.34
N LEU A 762 -16.42 -5.81 75.17
CA LEU A 762 -17.30 -6.41 76.18
C LEU A 762 -16.52 -6.85 77.43
N GLU A 763 -15.33 -7.40 77.25
CA GLU A 763 -14.40 -7.74 78.34
C GLU A 763 -13.99 -6.48 79.12
N GLU A 764 -13.63 -5.40 78.43
CA GLU A 764 -13.26 -4.12 79.07
C GLU A 764 -14.45 -3.48 79.81
N ARG A 765 -15.67 -3.53 79.23
CA ARG A 765 -16.89 -3.02 79.90
C ARG A 765 -17.26 -3.83 81.14
N THR A 766 -17.09 -5.15 81.11
CA THR A 766 -17.33 -5.99 82.29
C THR A 766 -16.21 -5.91 83.33
N ARG A 767 -15.00 -5.51 82.94
CA ARG A 767 -13.87 -5.23 83.84
C ARG A 767 -14.06 -3.89 84.54
N LEU A 768 -14.35 -2.82 83.78
CA LEU A 768 -14.65 -1.48 84.31
C LEU A 768 -15.89 -1.48 85.21
N ALA A 769 -16.93 -2.23 84.86
CA ALA A 769 -18.11 -2.38 85.74
C ALA A 769 -17.78 -3.15 87.04
N ARG A 770 -16.80 -4.06 87.02
CA ARG A 770 -16.34 -4.79 88.21
C ARG A 770 -15.47 -3.89 89.11
N GLU A 771 -14.50 -3.20 88.54
CA GLU A 771 -13.67 -2.23 89.27
C GLU A 771 -14.52 -1.11 89.90
N MET A 772 -15.50 -0.56 89.18
CA MET A 772 -16.45 0.40 89.75
C MET A 772 -17.23 -0.16 90.94
N HIS A 773 -17.68 -1.42 90.83
CA HIS A 773 -18.42 -2.08 91.90
C HIS A 773 -17.52 -2.32 93.12
N ASP A 774 -16.29 -2.74 92.90
CA ASP A 774 -15.33 -3.05 93.96
C ASP A 774 -14.88 -1.79 94.72
N THR A 775 -14.67 -0.65 94.04
CA THR A 775 -14.32 0.62 94.69
C THR A 775 -15.50 1.18 95.52
N LEU A 776 -16.73 1.06 95.01
CA LEU A 776 -17.94 1.43 95.76
C LEU A 776 -18.16 0.52 96.99
N ILE A 777 -17.94 -0.79 96.83
CA ILE A 777 -18.06 -1.76 97.92
C ILE A 777 -16.99 -1.52 98.98
N GLN A 778 -15.74 -1.23 98.59
CA GLN A 778 -14.67 -0.90 99.55
C GLN A 778 -14.98 0.38 100.32
N GLY A 779 -15.46 1.44 99.66
CA GLY A 779 -15.89 2.66 100.35
C GLY A 779 -17.05 2.43 101.32
N CYS A 780 -18.06 1.67 100.91
CA CYS A 780 -19.19 1.32 101.79
C CYS A 780 -18.78 0.43 102.97
N ASN A 781 -17.87 -0.52 102.78
CA ASN A 781 -17.38 -1.38 103.86
C ASN A 781 -16.49 -0.61 104.86
N GLY A 782 -15.69 0.34 104.40
CA GLY A 782 -14.92 1.23 105.28
C GLY A 782 -15.83 2.06 106.18
N VAL A 783 -16.92 2.60 105.62
CA VAL A 783 -17.95 3.32 106.40
C VAL A 783 -18.70 2.39 107.35
N ALA A 784 -19.05 1.18 106.92
CA ALA A 784 -19.72 0.19 107.76
C ALA A 784 -18.86 -0.24 108.96
N MET A 785 -17.56 -0.48 108.78
CA MET A 785 -16.64 -0.78 109.88
C MET A 785 -16.49 0.38 110.87
N LEU A 786 -16.44 1.63 110.38
CA LEU A 786 -16.38 2.81 111.25
C LEU A 786 -17.68 2.99 112.07
N LEU A 787 -18.84 2.66 111.48
CA LEU A 787 -20.13 2.65 112.18
C LEU A 787 -20.27 1.47 113.16
N GLU A 788 -19.76 0.28 112.84
CA GLU A 788 -19.73 -0.87 113.74
C GLU A 788 -18.73 -0.69 114.90
N ALA A 789 -17.62 0.00 114.67
CA ALA A 789 -16.68 0.41 115.73
C ALA A 789 -17.34 1.38 116.73
N GLU A 790 -18.18 2.31 116.24
CA GLU A 790 -19.00 3.18 117.10
C GLU A 790 -20.10 2.38 117.85
N ALA A 791 -20.80 1.47 117.15
CA ALA A 791 -21.86 0.65 117.76
C ALA A 791 -21.35 -0.32 118.84
N SER A 792 -20.07 -0.71 118.75
CA SER A 792 -19.40 -1.57 119.73
C SER A 792 -18.84 -0.79 120.93
N SER A 793 -18.70 0.54 120.81
CA SER A 793 -18.27 1.39 121.91
C SER A 793 -19.46 1.78 122.81
N ARG A 794 -19.81 0.89 123.74
CA ARG A 794 -20.61 1.27 124.92
C ARG A 794 -19.68 1.45 126.12
N GLY A 795 -19.31 2.71 126.35
CA GLY A 795 -18.97 3.20 127.68
C GLY A 795 -17.66 3.94 127.82
N LEU A 796 -17.47 5.06 127.10
CA LEU A 796 -16.78 6.29 127.54
C LEU A 796 -17.10 7.42 126.50
N PRO A 797 -17.32 8.68 126.91
CA PRO A 797 -17.87 9.72 126.02
C PRO A 797 -16.79 10.45 125.22
N GLY A 798 -16.96 10.56 123.90
CA GLY A 798 -16.17 11.44 123.03
C GLY A 798 -16.18 11.03 121.55
N SER A 799 -17.11 11.58 120.78
CA SER A 799 -17.36 11.36 119.34
C SER A 799 -16.22 11.83 118.42
N SER A 800 -15.76 10.97 117.50
CA SER A 800 -14.93 11.39 116.35
C SER A 800 -15.10 10.54 115.08
N TYR A 801 -15.72 9.36 115.15
CA TYR A 801 -15.73 8.43 113.99
C TYR A 801 -16.81 8.74 112.96
N LEU A 802 -17.91 9.39 113.35
CA LEU A 802 -18.99 9.77 112.44
C LEU A 802 -18.59 10.84 111.40
N ASP A 803 -17.75 11.80 111.78
CA ASP A 803 -17.26 12.81 110.83
C ASP A 803 -16.24 12.22 109.84
N ILE A 804 -15.38 11.31 110.30
CA ILE A 804 -14.44 10.58 109.43
C ILE A 804 -15.20 9.69 108.45
N ALA A 805 -16.24 8.98 108.91
CA ALA A 805 -17.10 8.18 108.04
C ALA A 805 -17.84 9.05 107.00
N ARG A 806 -18.24 10.28 107.36
CA ARG A 806 -18.87 11.23 106.43
C ARG A 806 -17.88 11.76 105.37
N GLU A 807 -16.66 12.11 105.76
CA GLU A 807 -15.60 12.50 104.82
C GLU A 807 -15.24 11.36 103.85
N GLN A 808 -15.10 10.14 104.36
CA GLN A 808 -14.78 8.96 103.54
C GLN A 808 -15.87 8.72 102.48
N LEU A 809 -17.14 8.86 102.83
CA LEU A 809 -18.28 8.69 101.93
C LEU A 809 -18.34 9.81 100.86
N GLN A 810 -18.02 11.05 101.23
CA GLN A 810 -17.97 12.17 100.29
C GLN A 810 -16.84 12.01 99.27
N ALA A 811 -15.66 11.52 99.69
CA ALA A 811 -14.56 11.19 98.79
C ALA A 811 -14.97 10.08 97.80
N THR A 812 -15.60 9.00 98.28
CA THR A 812 -16.01 7.88 97.40
C THR A 812 -17.05 8.30 96.35
N VAL A 813 -17.96 9.22 96.70
CA VAL A 813 -18.97 9.77 95.78
C VAL A 813 -18.35 10.70 94.74
N ALA A 814 -17.29 11.45 95.10
CA ALA A 814 -16.55 12.27 94.16
C ALA A 814 -15.84 11.40 93.10
N ASP A 815 -15.14 10.35 93.53
CA ASP A 815 -14.45 9.41 92.64
C ASP A 815 -15.42 8.72 91.67
N ALA A 816 -16.60 8.32 92.16
CA ALA A 816 -17.65 7.75 91.32
C ALA A 816 -18.20 8.73 90.28
N ARG A 817 -18.27 10.04 90.59
CA ARG A 817 -18.72 11.08 89.64
C ARG A 817 -17.68 11.36 88.56
N GLU A 818 -16.40 11.37 88.90
CA GLU A 818 -15.30 11.59 87.96
C GLU A 818 -15.19 10.43 86.96
N ALA A 819 -15.34 9.18 87.42
CA ALA A 819 -15.37 8.01 86.55
C ALA A 819 -16.57 8.00 85.57
N VAL A 820 -17.71 8.60 85.96
CA VAL A 820 -18.88 8.79 85.09
C VAL A 820 -18.71 9.95 84.10
N TRP A 821 -17.94 10.99 84.47
CA TRP A 821 -17.62 12.12 83.60
C TRP A 821 -16.77 11.68 82.39
N ASN A 822 -15.76 10.83 82.61
CA ASN A 822 -14.89 10.31 81.56
C ASN A 822 -15.63 9.42 80.53
N LEU A 823 -16.80 8.86 80.86
CA LEU A 823 -17.57 8.00 79.96
C LEU A 823 -18.41 8.78 78.91
N ARG A 824 -18.47 10.12 78.95
CA ARG A 824 -19.50 10.89 78.20
C ARG A 824 -19.04 11.81 77.07
N GLN A 825 -17.75 12.08 76.84
CA GLN A 825 -17.34 12.99 75.75
C GLN A 825 -16.15 12.46 74.96
N THR A 826 -16.31 12.33 73.64
CA THR A 826 -15.34 11.69 72.74
C THR A 826 -14.35 12.68 72.10
N GLU A 827 -14.66 13.99 72.06
CA GLU A 827 -13.76 15.06 71.58
C GLU A 827 -14.03 16.36 72.37
N LEU A 828 -12.98 17.07 72.79
CA LEU A 828 -13.09 18.32 73.57
C LEU A 828 -12.78 19.56 72.70
N GLU A 829 -13.64 20.58 72.79
CA GLU A 829 -13.43 21.86 72.11
C GLU A 829 -12.38 22.72 72.84
N SER A 830 -11.67 23.53 72.06
CA SER A 830 -10.52 24.34 72.47
C SER A 830 -10.79 25.26 73.67
N ASP A 831 -12.02 25.78 73.78
CA ASP A 831 -12.41 26.71 74.83
C ASP A 831 -12.51 26.02 76.20
N LEU A 832 -12.85 24.72 76.24
CA LEU A 832 -12.91 23.96 77.50
C LEU A 832 -11.52 23.68 78.07
N ILE A 833 -10.52 23.42 77.23
CA ILE A 833 -9.14 23.18 77.69
C ILE A 833 -8.57 24.46 78.30
N ILE A 834 -8.81 25.61 77.66
CA ILE A 834 -8.40 26.92 78.21
C ILE A 834 -9.12 27.20 79.53
N ALA A 835 -10.41 26.87 79.65
CA ALA A 835 -11.16 27.00 80.90
C ALA A 835 -10.60 26.10 82.01
N ALA A 836 -10.26 24.85 81.69
CA ALA A 836 -9.66 23.92 82.64
C ALA A 836 -8.28 24.39 83.13
N LEU A 837 -7.43 24.90 82.24
CA LEU A 837 -6.13 25.49 82.61
C LEU A 837 -6.28 26.71 83.51
N LYS A 838 -7.26 27.59 83.24
CA LYS A 838 -7.58 28.74 84.10
C LYS A 838 -8.08 28.30 85.47
N ASN A 839 -8.87 27.23 85.56
CA ASN A 839 -9.30 26.65 86.84
C ASN A 839 -8.12 26.09 87.63
N ILE A 840 -7.21 25.33 86.98
CA ILE A 840 -5.99 24.82 87.62
C ILE A 840 -5.14 25.99 88.15
N SER A 841 -4.97 27.05 87.36
CA SER A 841 -4.24 28.26 87.77
C SER A 841 -4.89 28.95 88.97
N THR A 842 -6.21 29.14 88.95
CA THR A 842 -6.94 29.81 90.04
C THR A 842 -6.85 29.01 91.33
N GLN A 843 -7.08 27.69 91.27
CA GLN A 843 -7.04 26.80 92.44
C GLN A 843 -5.63 26.66 93.01
N ALA A 844 -4.61 26.55 92.17
CA ALA A 844 -3.22 26.51 92.62
C ALA A 844 -2.79 27.85 93.23
N SER A 845 -3.25 28.98 92.66
CA SER A 845 -2.93 30.31 93.18
C SER A 845 -3.53 30.55 94.57
N GLU A 846 -4.75 30.07 94.80
CA GLU A 846 -5.41 30.11 96.13
C GLU A 846 -4.73 29.16 97.13
N SER A 847 -4.35 27.96 96.69
CA SER A 847 -3.79 26.92 97.58
C SER A 847 -2.37 27.23 98.04
N PHE A 848 -1.52 27.73 97.14
CA PHE A 848 -0.11 28.02 97.43
C PHE A 848 0.16 29.49 97.74
N GLY A 849 -0.84 30.37 97.60
CA GLY A 849 -0.71 31.81 97.90
C GLY A 849 0.21 32.58 96.95
N ILE A 850 0.49 32.05 95.76
CA ILE A 850 1.39 32.62 94.75
C ILE A 850 0.65 32.85 93.43
N PRO A 851 0.96 33.90 92.66
CA PRO A 851 0.33 34.12 91.37
C PRO A 851 0.70 33.02 90.37
N VAL A 852 -0.32 32.31 89.86
CA VAL A 852 -0.17 31.36 88.74
C VAL A 852 -0.84 31.95 87.51
N THR A 853 -0.07 32.35 86.49
CA THR A 853 -0.61 33.00 85.28
C THR A 853 -0.68 32.06 84.09
N VAL A 854 -1.77 32.13 83.32
CA VAL A 854 -1.96 31.36 82.09
C VAL A 854 -1.89 32.30 80.88
N HIS A 855 -0.95 32.06 79.99
CA HIS A 855 -0.91 32.65 78.66
C HIS A 855 -1.23 31.59 77.63
N HIS A 856 -2.12 31.91 76.69
CA HIS A 856 -2.53 30.95 75.68
C HIS A 856 -2.66 31.61 74.30
N ALA A 857 -2.48 30.80 73.24
CA ALA A 857 -2.82 31.22 71.88
C ALA A 857 -4.32 31.56 71.78
N ALA A 858 -4.68 32.44 70.83
CA ALA A 858 -6.07 32.91 70.69
C ALA A 858 -7.07 31.78 70.37
N LYS A 859 -6.60 30.67 69.78
CA LYS A 859 -7.38 29.46 69.53
C LYS A 859 -6.46 28.24 69.51
N LEU A 860 -6.73 27.24 70.34
CA LEU A 860 -6.04 25.94 70.32
C LEU A 860 -6.77 24.98 69.34
N PRO A 861 -6.13 23.93 68.81
CA PRO A 861 -6.80 22.92 67.98
C PRO A 861 -7.72 22.01 68.83
N LYS A 862 -8.70 21.35 68.20
CA LYS A 862 -9.53 20.33 68.85
C LYS A 862 -8.69 19.09 69.15
N LEU A 863 -8.79 18.55 70.36
CA LEU A 863 -8.05 17.37 70.79
C LEU A 863 -9.01 16.22 71.12
N PRO A 864 -8.63 14.96 70.82
CA PRO A 864 -9.33 13.79 71.34
C PRO A 864 -9.41 13.86 72.87
N ALA A 865 -10.54 13.45 73.46
CA ALA A 865 -10.79 13.64 74.89
C ALA A 865 -9.69 13.02 75.77
N ASP A 866 -9.21 11.82 75.41
CA ASP A 866 -8.14 11.11 76.10
C ASP A 866 -6.83 11.90 76.09
N ALA A 867 -6.47 12.48 74.94
CA ALA A 867 -5.27 13.30 74.81
C ALA A 867 -5.37 14.61 75.61
N ALA A 868 -6.54 15.26 75.59
CA ALA A 868 -6.79 16.47 76.37
C ALA A 868 -6.72 16.21 77.88
N HIS A 869 -7.25 15.08 78.35
CA HIS A 869 -7.21 14.70 79.76
C HIS A 869 -5.79 14.46 80.25
N GLU A 870 -5.00 13.67 79.52
CA GLU A 870 -3.61 13.40 79.89
C GLU A 870 -2.75 14.67 79.90
N ILE A 871 -2.95 15.59 78.95
CA ILE A 871 -2.28 16.90 78.93
C ILE A 871 -2.63 17.71 80.20
N LEU A 872 -3.91 17.80 80.55
CA LEU A 872 -4.36 18.56 81.73
C LEU A 872 -3.82 17.94 83.03
N MET A 873 -3.72 16.61 83.11
CA MET A 873 -3.13 15.93 84.25
C MET A 873 -1.63 16.21 84.37
N ILE A 874 -0.89 16.18 83.26
CA ILE A 874 0.54 16.55 83.25
C ILE A 874 0.72 17.99 83.69
N VAL A 875 -0.10 18.93 83.20
CA VAL A 875 -0.02 20.34 83.61
C VAL A 875 -0.36 20.53 85.08
N ARG A 876 -1.40 19.85 85.60
CA ARG A 876 -1.77 19.92 87.02
C ARG A 876 -0.64 19.40 87.91
N GLU A 877 -0.05 18.28 87.55
CA GLU A 877 1.08 17.68 88.26
C GLU A 877 2.31 18.60 88.23
N ALA A 878 2.63 19.18 87.07
CA ALA A 878 3.72 20.14 86.92
C ALA A 878 3.54 21.37 87.82
N VAL A 879 2.33 21.95 87.87
CA VAL A 879 2.01 23.11 88.72
C VAL A 879 2.06 22.74 90.20
N THR A 880 1.58 21.54 90.57
CA THR A 880 1.57 21.07 91.96
C THR A 880 2.99 20.81 92.46
N ASN A 881 3.85 20.23 91.61
CA ASN A 881 5.26 20.01 91.92
C ASN A 881 6.01 21.33 92.05
N ALA A 882 5.77 22.29 91.15
CA ALA A 882 6.33 23.63 91.26
C ALA A 882 5.90 24.33 92.56
N GLY A 883 4.61 24.29 92.92
CA GLY A 883 4.10 24.92 94.14
C GLY A 883 4.58 24.28 95.44
N SER A 884 4.59 22.94 95.50
CA SER A 884 4.91 22.18 96.71
C SER A 884 6.41 22.08 96.98
N HIS A 885 7.22 21.98 95.92
CA HIS A 885 8.66 21.74 96.04
C HIS A 885 9.51 22.95 95.59
N GLY A 886 9.07 23.68 94.57
CA GLY A 886 9.85 24.78 93.98
C GLY A 886 9.91 26.06 94.82
N HIS A 887 8.94 26.29 95.71
CA HIS A 887 8.77 27.56 96.46
C HIS A 887 8.91 28.84 95.58
N PRO A 888 8.24 28.91 94.41
CA PRO A 888 8.44 30.01 93.48
C PRO A 888 7.69 31.28 93.93
N ARG A 889 8.08 32.43 93.40
CA ARG A 889 7.30 33.67 93.55
C ARG A 889 6.15 33.73 92.54
N ALA A 890 6.29 33.09 91.39
CA ALA A 890 5.22 32.95 90.41
C ALA A 890 5.39 31.67 89.57
N ILE A 891 4.28 31.10 89.13
CA ILE A 891 4.27 30.00 88.16
C ILE A 891 3.59 30.50 86.89
N ARG A 892 4.18 30.18 85.73
CA ARG A 892 3.65 30.56 84.42
C ARG A 892 3.31 29.32 83.61
N ILE A 893 2.10 29.29 83.07
CA ILE A 893 1.61 28.27 82.14
C ILE A 893 1.44 28.92 80.76
N ASP A 894 2.19 28.46 79.76
CA ASP A 894 2.05 28.87 78.37
C ASP A 894 1.48 27.73 77.52
N ALA A 895 0.36 27.97 76.84
CA ALA A 895 -0.22 27.06 75.86
C ALA A 895 -0.12 27.67 74.45
N GLN A 896 0.76 27.15 73.61
CA GLN A 896 1.02 27.68 72.27
C GLN A 896 0.72 26.64 71.18
N HIS A 897 0.31 27.15 70.01
CA HIS A 897 0.05 26.34 68.84
C HIS A 897 0.79 26.93 67.64
N SER A 898 1.61 26.11 66.99
CA SER A 898 2.19 26.35 65.67
C SER A 898 1.57 25.39 64.64
N GLU A 899 1.85 25.56 63.34
CA GLU A 899 1.27 24.71 62.29
C GLU A 899 1.49 23.21 62.53
N ASP A 900 2.63 22.82 63.10
CA ASP A 900 3.00 21.41 63.26
C ASP A 900 2.95 20.89 64.71
N TYR A 901 2.89 21.78 65.71
CA TYR A 901 3.02 21.40 67.10
C TYR A 901 2.10 22.19 68.03
N LEU A 902 1.54 21.46 68.99
CA LEU A 902 0.89 22.02 70.17
C LEU A 902 1.81 21.85 71.37
N SER A 903 2.12 22.95 72.06
CA SER A 903 3.02 22.93 73.21
C SER A 903 2.39 23.52 74.45
N PHE A 904 2.63 22.86 75.58
CA PHE A 904 2.27 23.32 76.91
C PHE A 904 3.54 23.42 77.74
N ARG A 905 3.80 24.62 78.27
CA ARG A 905 4.98 24.92 79.04
C ARG A 905 4.57 25.41 80.42
N VAL A 906 5.10 24.79 81.47
CA VAL A 906 4.92 25.22 82.86
C VAL A 906 6.28 25.56 83.42
N CYS A 907 6.53 26.84 83.72
CA CYS A 907 7.78 27.29 84.33
C CYS A 907 7.53 27.94 85.70
N ASP A 908 8.46 27.76 86.62
CA ASP A 908 8.53 28.43 87.91
C ASP A 908 9.85 29.20 88.07
N ASP A 909 9.89 30.20 88.96
CA ASP A 909 11.11 30.97 89.30
C ASP A 909 11.73 30.55 90.65
N GLY A 910 11.44 29.31 91.08
CA GLY A 910 11.79 28.76 92.38
C GLY A 910 13.22 28.24 92.49
N VAL A 911 13.43 27.35 93.45
CA VAL A 911 14.78 26.86 93.80
C VAL A 911 15.44 26.00 92.73
N GLY A 912 14.69 25.40 91.81
CA GLY A 912 15.20 24.48 90.78
C GLY A 912 15.93 23.24 91.35
N PHE A 913 16.26 22.28 90.48
CA PHE A 913 16.96 21.05 90.83
C PHE A 913 17.91 20.61 89.70
N GLY A 914 18.92 19.80 90.01
CA GLY A 914 19.85 19.26 89.02
C GLY A 914 19.23 18.09 88.25
N VAL A 915 19.03 18.24 86.93
CA VAL A 915 18.31 17.26 86.09
C VAL A 915 19.01 15.90 86.01
N ASP A 916 20.34 15.85 86.09
CA ASP A 916 21.09 14.57 86.11
C ASP A 916 20.92 13.78 87.43
N ALA A 917 20.42 14.40 88.51
CA ALA A 917 20.12 13.73 89.77
C ALA A 917 18.72 13.09 89.80
N ALA A 918 17.80 13.51 88.91
CA ALA A 918 16.45 12.93 88.82
C ALA A 918 16.43 11.55 88.14
N SER A 919 17.43 11.26 87.31
CA SER A 919 17.57 9.97 86.60
C SER A 919 18.43 8.94 87.35
N ALA A 920 19.06 9.32 88.46
CA ALA A 920 20.06 8.51 89.18
C ALA A 920 19.78 8.31 90.69
N MET A 921 18.60 8.73 91.19
CA MET A 921 18.09 8.36 92.52
C MET A 921 16.73 7.69 92.37
N GLY A 922 16.68 6.39 92.67
CA GLY A 922 15.48 5.57 92.58
C GLY A 922 14.44 5.86 93.67
N ASP A 923 13.20 5.55 93.30
CA ASP A 923 12.02 5.22 94.12
C ASP A 923 11.18 6.31 94.81
N ASP A 924 11.45 7.62 94.68
CA ASP A 924 10.64 8.63 95.38
C ASP A 924 10.09 9.81 94.54
N HIS A 925 10.21 9.81 93.21
CA HIS A 925 9.67 10.89 92.35
C HIS A 925 8.69 10.35 91.28
N TYR A 926 7.65 9.65 91.74
CA TYR A 926 6.59 9.10 90.89
C TYR A 926 5.90 10.14 90.01
N GLY A 927 5.83 11.41 90.44
CA GLY A 927 5.20 12.49 89.67
C GLY A 927 5.87 12.72 88.31
N ILE A 928 7.20 12.76 88.25
CA ILE A 928 7.94 12.99 86.99
C ILE A 928 7.87 11.78 86.07
N LEU A 929 8.03 10.56 86.62
CA LEU A 929 7.89 9.32 85.84
C LEU A 929 6.48 9.20 85.26
N GLY A 930 5.45 9.47 86.07
CA GLY A 930 4.06 9.48 85.64
C GLY A 930 3.80 10.51 84.54
N MET A 931 4.42 11.70 84.60
CA MET A 931 4.32 12.67 83.50
C MET A 931 4.95 12.14 82.21
N HIS A 932 6.11 11.48 82.27
CA HIS A 932 6.75 10.87 81.08
C HIS A 932 5.92 9.73 80.48
N GLU A 933 5.38 8.83 81.31
CA GLU A 933 4.52 7.73 80.85
C GLU A 933 3.24 8.25 80.17
N ARG A 934 2.59 9.25 80.78
CA ARG A 934 1.40 9.90 80.20
C ARG A 934 1.73 10.61 78.88
N ALA A 935 2.85 11.31 78.80
CA ALA A 935 3.30 11.93 77.56
C ALA A 935 3.53 10.87 76.46
N ALA A 936 4.17 9.74 76.79
CA ALA A 936 4.39 8.64 75.86
C ALA A 936 3.08 8.00 75.37
N MET A 937 2.06 7.85 76.23
CA MET A 937 0.75 7.30 75.85
C MET A 937 0.06 8.12 74.76
N ILE A 938 0.18 9.44 74.82
CA ILE A 938 -0.39 10.34 73.81
C ILE A 938 0.58 10.65 72.65
N GLY A 939 1.78 10.05 72.66
CA GLY A 939 2.82 10.31 71.66
C GLY A 939 3.41 11.72 71.72
N ALA A 940 3.33 12.39 72.87
CA ALA A 940 3.93 13.70 73.11
C ALA A 940 5.35 13.54 73.68
N ASN A 941 6.21 14.52 73.36
CA ASN A 941 7.54 14.61 73.95
C ASN A 941 7.50 15.53 75.18
N LEU A 942 7.99 15.06 76.32
CA LEU A 942 8.10 15.83 77.56
C LEU A 942 9.56 16.13 77.84
N GLU A 943 9.91 17.40 77.95
CA GLU A 943 11.25 17.87 78.26
C GLU A 943 11.23 18.68 79.56
N ILE A 944 12.09 18.31 80.51
CA ILE A 944 12.21 18.99 81.80
C ILE A 944 13.57 19.67 81.86
N THR A 945 13.56 20.98 82.04
CA THR A 945 14.76 21.80 82.23
C THR A 945 14.70 22.40 83.62
N SER A 946 15.72 22.20 84.43
CA SER A 946 15.81 22.88 85.72
C SER A 946 17.25 23.26 86.01
N THR A 947 17.41 24.46 86.57
CA THR A 947 18.69 25.02 86.96
C THR A 947 18.61 25.42 88.43
N PRO A 948 19.45 24.86 89.31
CA PRO A 948 19.49 25.23 90.72
C PRO A 948 19.63 26.75 90.90
N GLY A 949 18.70 27.35 91.64
CA GLY A 949 18.58 28.79 91.90
C GLY A 949 17.80 29.60 90.86
N ALA A 950 17.33 28.99 89.77
CA ALA A 950 16.66 29.67 88.67
C ALA A 950 15.34 29.01 88.20
N GLY A 951 14.79 28.09 89.01
CA GLY A 951 13.50 27.43 88.77
C GLY A 951 13.56 26.19 87.89
N ALA A 952 12.38 25.58 87.67
CA ALA A 952 12.18 24.49 86.72
C ALA A 952 11.19 24.90 85.63
N CYS A 953 11.37 24.35 84.44
CA CYS A 953 10.42 24.47 83.35
C CYS A 953 10.21 23.15 82.62
N ILE A 954 8.94 22.75 82.52
CA ILE A 954 8.46 21.55 81.86
C ILE A 954 7.81 21.95 80.54
N LEU A 955 8.26 21.36 79.44
CA LEU A 955 7.72 21.56 78.10
C LEU A 955 7.17 20.24 77.55
N LEU A 956 5.86 20.18 77.40
CA LEU A 956 5.17 19.11 76.69
C LEU A 956 4.91 19.56 75.25
N THR A 957 5.34 18.77 74.27
CA THR A 957 5.15 19.05 72.84
C THR A 957 4.46 17.87 72.15
N LEU A 958 3.27 18.11 71.64
CA LEU A 958 2.50 17.15 70.86
C LEU A 958 2.56 17.52 69.37
N LYS A 959 2.99 16.58 68.53
CA LYS A 959 3.01 16.77 67.08
C LYS A 959 1.60 16.61 66.52
N MET A 960 1.09 17.64 65.86
CA MET A 960 -0.21 17.59 65.19
C MET A 960 -0.02 16.86 63.85
N LYS A 961 -0.82 15.82 63.59
CA LYS A 961 -0.87 15.20 62.25
C LYS A 961 -1.65 16.13 61.33
N SER A 962 -1.02 16.56 60.24
CA SER A 962 -1.63 17.40 59.19
C SER A 962 -2.87 16.76 58.57
#